data_AF-A0A0P4V4L7-F1
#
_entry.id   AF-A0A0P4V4L7-F1
#
_cell.length_a   1.000
_cell.length_b   1.000
_cell.length_c   1.000
_cell.angle_alpha   90.00
_cell.angle_beta   90.00
_cell.angle_gamma   90.00
#
_symmetry.space_group_name_H-M   'P 1'
#
loop_
_entity.id
_entity.type
_entity.pdbx_description
1 polymer ?
#
loop_
_entity_poly.entity_id
_entity_poly.type
_entity_poly.pdbx_seq_one_letter_code
_entity_poly.pdbx_strand_id
1 'polypeptide(L)'
;MSEAFNYAEAFKSLDLAALRADVFELMTTSQDWWPADYGHYGPLFIRMAWHSAGTYRTGDGRGGAGSGSQRFEPLNSWPDNANLDKARMLLWPIKQKYGNKISWADLMIFAGNCALESMGFKTIGFAGGREDIWAPEEDIYWGSEKAWLGNERYSGDRVLSNPLAAVQMGLIYVNPEGPDGEPDPVGSGRDIRETFGRMAMNDAETVALTAGGHTFGKCHGAGESSHVGADPGGATIVDQGLGWKNAFNTGVGVDAITSGIEGAWTPTPTQWDNSYLETLFNYDWELTKSPAGAWQWRPKNGAGVGTVPDAHDPSKRHAPMMTTADMAMKMDPIYEPIARHYRDNPDEFAEAFAKAWFKLTHRDMGPRSRYLGSEVPAEEFLWQDPIPAVNHELIDEQDIAALKEKILTSGLSVSQLVSTAWASASTFRGSDKRGGANGGRIRLAPQKDWEVNQPTQLATVLQTLEGIQQEFNSSQSGGKQVSIADLIVLGGCAGVEQAAKNAGSEVKVPFHPGRADALQEKTDVESFAVLEPVTDGFRNYTSGKHSESLEELLVDQAQLLTLSAPEMTVLLGGMRVLSTNFGGSKHGVFTDRPETLTNDFFVNLLDLGTTWKATTEDEYEFEGSSRKTGEQKWTATRVDLIFGSNSQLRALAEVYGSENSQPKFVHDFVGVWNKVMNLDRFDLA
;
A
#
# COMPACT_ATOMS: atom_id res chain seq x y z
N MET A 1 -18.98 8.86 -8.76
CA MET A 1 -20.11 9.21 -7.85
C MET A 1 -20.23 10.73 -7.77
N SER A 2 -21.33 11.30 -7.25
CA SER A 2 -21.38 12.75 -7.00
C SER A 2 -20.34 13.14 -5.95
N GLU A 3 -19.83 14.37 -5.98
CA GLU A 3 -18.89 14.89 -4.98
C GLU A 3 -19.41 14.79 -3.53
N ALA A 4 -20.73 14.82 -3.34
CA ALA A 4 -21.36 14.71 -2.02
C ALA A 4 -21.57 13.25 -1.52
N PHE A 5 -21.18 12.23 -2.30
CA PHE A 5 -21.36 10.83 -1.88
C PHE A 5 -20.31 10.45 -0.83
N ASN A 6 -20.75 9.91 0.30
CA ASN A 6 -19.89 9.35 1.35
C ASN A 6 -20.12 7.83 1.43
N TYR A 7 -19.08 7.06 1.10
CA TYR A 7 -19.17 5.60 1.11
C TYR A 7 -19.33 5.03 2.52
N ALA A 8 -18.67 5.61 3.53
CA ALA A 8 -18.76 5.14 4.90
C ALA A 8 -20.21 5.20 5.42
N GLU A 9 -20.94 6.29 5.13
CA GLU A 9 -22.36 6.42 5.46
C GLU A 9 -23.24 5.44 4.68
N ALA A 10 -22.95 5.22 3.39
CA ALA A 10 -23.67 4.23 2.59
C ALA A 10 -23.47 2.80 3.14
N PHE A 11 -22.24 2.44 3.50
CA PHE A 11 -21.88 1.15 4.08
C PHE A 11 -22.49 0.93 5.46
N LYS A 12 -22.53 1.94 6.34
CA LYS A 12 -23.21 1.84 7.64
C LYS A 12 -24.70 1.48 7.53
N SER A 13 -25.33 1.75 6.37
CA SER A 13 -26.73 1.40 6.09
C SER A 13 -26.92 0.02 5.45
N LEU A 14 -25.84 -0.74 5.24
CA LEU A 14 -25.85 -2.09 4.69
C LEU A 14 -26.27 -3.11 5.75
N ASP A 15 -27.18 -4.02 5.40
CA ASP A 15 -27.45 -5.20 6.20
C ASP A 15 -26.38 -6.27 5.88
N LEU A 16 -25.34 -6.31 6.72
CA LEU A 16 -24.21 -7.23 6.54
C LEU A 16 -24.64 -8.70 6.68
N ALA A 17 -25.66 -8.99 7.50
CA ALA A 17 -26.17 -10.34 7.67
C ALA A 17 -26.95 -10.81 6.43
N ALA A 18 -27.75 -9.93 5.82
CA ALA A 18 -28.41 -10.24 4.55
C ALA A 18 -27.40 -10.43 3.41
N LEU A 19 -26.37 -9.58 3.34
CA LEU A 19 -25.28 -9.75 2.37
C LEU A 19 -24.58 -11.10 2.57
N ARG A 20 -24.24 -11.47 3.82
CA ARG A 20 -23.65 -12.78 4.15
C ARG A 20 -24.52 -13.93 3.67
N ALA A 21 -25.82 -13.87 3.93
CA ALA A 21 -26.75 -14.92 3.52
C ALA A 21 -26.75 -15.13 1.99
N ASP A 22 -26.80 -14.04 1.21
CA ASP A 22 -26.74 -14.15 -0.26
C ASP A 22 -25.40 -14.71 -0.75
N VAL A 23 -24.29 -14.29 -0.13
CA VAL A 23 -22.95 -14.78 -0.50
C VAL A 23 -22.79 -16.25 -0.13
N PHE A 24 -23.34 -16.69 1.01
CA PHE A 24 -23.36 -18.11 1.41
C PHE A 24 -24.20 -18.95 0.44
N GLU A 25 -25.36 -18.46 0.01
CA GLU A 25 -26.18 -19.12 -1.01
C GLU A 25 -25.42 -19.25 -2.34
N LEU A 26 -24.73 -18.19 -2.76
CA LEU A 26 -23.92 -18.19 -3.97
C LEU A 26 -22.82 -19.26 -3.95
N MET A 27 -22.23 -19.55 -2.79
CA MET A 27 -21.16 -20.56 -2.67
C MET A 27 -21.54 -21.91 -3.28
N THR A 28 -22.80 -22.31 -3.20
CA THR A 28 -23.29 -23.62 -3.68
C THR A 28 -24.27 -23.52 -4.85
N THR A 29 -24.48 -22.33 -5.40
CA THR A 29 -25.38 -22.09 -6.54
C THR A 29 -24.59 -22.07 -7.85
N SER A 30 -24.14 -23.25 -8.29
CA SER A 30 -23.33 -23.42 -9.50
C SER A 30 -24.02 -22.85 -10.75
N GLN A 31 -23.23 -22.18 -11.59
CA GLN A 31 -23.63 -21.64 -12.88
C GLN A 31 -23.03 -22.47 -14.01
N ASP A 32 -23.84 -22.83 -15.01
CA ASP A 32 -23.40 -23.70 -16.13
C ASP A 32 -22.24 -23.11 -16.95
N TRP A 33 -22.16 -21.79 -17.03
CA TRP A 33 -21.10 -21.08 -17.76
C TRP A 33 -19.74 -21.10 -17.03
N TRP A 34 -19.73 -21.45 -15.74
CA TRP A 34 -18.51 -21.71 -14.98
C TRP A 34 -18.81 -22.64 -13.80
N PRO A 35 -18.95 -23.96 -14.01
CA PRO A 35 -19.43 -24.88 -12.97
C PRO A 35 -18.55 -24.88 -11.72
N ALA A 36 -19.16 -24.95 -10.54
CA ALA A 36 -18.43 -24.96 -9.27
C ALA A 36 -17.72 -26.31 -9.05
N ASP A 37 -16.41 -26.28 -8.82
CA ASP A 37 -15.66 -27.46 -8.37
C ASP A 37 -16.24 -27.99 -7.07
N TYR A 38 -16.46 -29.31 -6.99
CA TYR A 38 -17.04 -29.98 -5.82
C TYR A 38 -18.43 -29.43 -5.41
N GLY A 39 -19.10 -28.72 -6.33
CA GLY A 39 -20.35 -28.01 -6.04
C GLY A 39 -20.19 -26.78 -5.14
N HIS A 40 -18.97 -26.23 -4.99
CA HIS A 40 -18.69 -25.11 -4.08
C HIS A 40 -17.68 -24.09 -4.65
N TYR A 41 -18.07 -22.82 -4.80
CA TYR A 41 -17.18 -21.74 -5.28
C TYR A 41 -16.22 -21.17 -4.25
N GLY A 42 -16.37 -21.55 -2.97
CA GLY A 42 -15.54 -21.03 -1.88
C GLY A 42 -14.04 -20.95 -2.19
N PRO A 43 -13.38 -22.02 -2.65
CA PRO A 43 -11.95 -21.96 -2.95
C PRO A 43 -11.58 -20.93 -4.04
N LEU A 44 -12.44 -20.77 -5.06
CA LEU A 44 -12.25 -19.74 -6.10
C LEU A 44 -12.35 -18.32 -5.52
N PHE A 45 -13.27 -18.08 -4.58
CA PHE A 45 -13.39 -16.79 -3.92
C PHE A 45 -12.28 -16.50 -2.90
N ILE A 46 -11.75 -17.52 -2.23
CA ILE A 46 -10.53 -17.39 -1.41
C ILE A 46 -9.37 -16.93 -2.28
N ARG A 47 -9.15 -17.60 -3.43
CA ARG A 47 -8.13 -17.17 -4.40
C ARG A 47 -8.38 -15.74 -4.89
N MET A 48 -9.61 -15.39 -5.23
CA MET A 48 -9.94 -14.02 -5.68
C MET A 48 -9.58 -12.97 -4.63
N ALA A 49 -9.95 -13.19 -3.36
CA ALA A 49 -9.63 -12.27 -2.27
C ALA A 49 -8.13 -12.24 -1.97
N TRP A 50 -7.45 -13.39 -1.98
CA TRP A 50 -5.99 -13.51 -1.88
C TRP A 50 -5.29 -12.67 -2.95
N HIS A 51 -5.65 -12.86 -4.22
CA HIS A 51 -5.06 -12.13 -5.35
C HIS A 51 -5.43 -10.64 -5.34
N SER A 52 -6.60 -10.27 -4.80
CA SER A 52 -6.97 -8.87 -4.65
C SER A 52 -6.04 -8.18 -3.66
N ALA A 53 -5.74 -8.81 -2.53
CA ALA A 53 -4.85 -8.25 -1.52
C ALA A 53 -3.37 -8.44 -1.85
N GLY A 54 -3.05 -9.48 -2.61
CA GLY A 54 -1.71 -10.00 -2.84
C GLY A 54 -0.81 -9.16 -3.75
N THR A 55 -1.28 -8.04 -4.29
CA THR A 55 -0.45 -7.16 -5.13
C THR A 55 0.29 -6.08 -4.32
N TYR A 56 -0.04 -5.94 -3.03
CA TYR A 56 0.51 -4.94 -2.11
C TYR A 56 2.02 -5.04 -1.96
N ARG A 57 2.73 -3.90 -1.89
CA ARG A 57 4.16 -3.86 -1.55
C ARG A 57 4.45 -2.89 -0.43
N THR A 58 5.31 -3.28 0.50
CA THR A 58 5.71 -2.40 1.61
C THR A 58 6.55 -1.21 1.16
N GLY A 59 7.30 -1.34 0.07
CA GLY A 59 8.20 -0.31 -0.45
C GLY A 59 7.52 1.04 -0.72
N ASP A 60 6.33 1.03 -1.32
CA ASP A 60 5.55 2.24 -1.64
C ASP A 60 4.09 2.17 -1.16
N GLY A 61 3.66 1.06 -0.57
CA GLY A 61 2.29 0.82 -0.09
C GLY A 61 1.29 0.59 -1.22
N ARG A 62 1.71 0.59 -2.49
CA ARG A 62 0.82 0.42 -3.65
C ARG A 62 0.41 -1.03 -3.86
N GLY A 63 -0.64 -1.22 -4.66
CA GLY A 63 -1.34 -2.50 -4.78
C GLY A 63 -2.20 -2.78 -3.55
N GLY A 64 -2.68 -4.02 -3.43
CA GLY A 64 -3.60 -4.43 -2.38
C GLY A 64 -5.07 -4.35 -2.79
N ALA A 65 -5.95 -4.63 -1.82
CA ALA A 65 -7.39 -4.76 -2.03
C ALA A 65 -8.17 -3.46 -1.78
N GLY A 66 -7.53 -2.42 -1.24
CA GLY A 66 -8.14 -1.21 -0.70
C GLY A 66 -8.92 -0.37 -1.72
N SER A 67 -8.66 -0.56 -3.01
CA SER A 67 -9.28 0.17 -4.13
C SER A 67 -10.15 -0.69 -5.04
N GLY A 68 -10.09 -2.03 -4.88
CA GLY A 68 -10.69 -2.97 -5.81
C GLY A 68 -10.07 -2.93 -7.20
N SER A 69 -8.77 -2.62 -7.34
CA SER A 69 -8.09 -2.47 -8.63
C SER A 69 -8.01 -3.75 -9.48
N GLN A 70 -8.25 -4.94 -8.91
CA GLN A 70 -8.27 -6.22 -9.65
C GLN A 70 -9.28 -6.26 -10.81
N ARG A 71 -10.28 -5.36 -10.83
CA ARG A 71 -11.27 -5.24 -11.92
C ARG A 71 -10.86 -4.28 -13.03
N PHE A 72 -9.65 -3.73 -12.99
CA PHE A 72 -9.09 -2.85 -14.00
C PHE A 72 -7.75 -3.37 -14.53
N GLU A 73 -7.34 -2.87 -15.69
CA GLU A 73 -6.01 -3.13 -16.24
C GLU A 73 -4.91 -2.55 -15.33
N PRO A 74 -3.73 -3.17 -15.26
CA PRO A 74 -3.38 -4.45 -15.90
C PRO A 74 -3.84 -5.69 -15.10
N LEU A 75 -4.31 -5.50 -13.86
CA LEU A 75 -4.53 -6.60 -12.90
C LEU A 75 -5.65 -7.56 -13.31
N ASN A 76 -6.71 -7.06 -13.92
CA ASN A 76 -7.79 -7.90 -14.45
C ASN A 76 -7.31 -8.89 -15.53
N SER A 77 -6.13 -8.68 -16.11
CA SER A 77 -5.58 -9.40 -17.26
C SER A 77 -4.21 -10.07 -17.00
N TRP A 78 -3.68 -9.93 -15.78
CA TRP A 78 -2.49 -10.68 -15.37
C TRP A 78 -2.69 -12.20 -15.52
N PRO A 79 -1.69 -12.95 -16.03
CA PRO A 79 -1.77 -14.41 -16.14
C PRO A 79 -2.15 -15.09 -14.82
N ASP A 80 -1.61 -14.62 -13.70
CA ASP A 80 -1.90 -15.20 -12.39
C ASP A 80 -3.32 -14.88 -11.90
N ASN A 81 -4.00 -13.92 -12.52
CA ASN A 81 -5.42 -13.61 -12.27
C ASN A 81 -6.37 -14.33 -13.25
N ALA A 82 -5.86 -15.28 -14.05
CA ALA A 82 -6.67 -16.07 -14.95
C ALA A 82 -7.91 -16.66 -14.26
N ASN A 83 -9.05 -16.53 -14.93
CA ASN A 83 -10.38 -16.95 -14.48
C ASN A 83 -10.94 -16.25 -13.23
N LEU A 84 -10.25 -15.25 -12.66
CA LEU A 84 -10.83 -14.42 -11.60
C LEU A 84 -11.84 -13.40 -12.15
N ASP A 85 -11.85 -13.15 -13.46
CA ASP A 85 -12.96 -12.50 -14.15
C ASP A 85 -14.28 -13.27 -13.95
N LYS A 86 -14.24 -14.62 -14.00
CA LYS A 86 -15.40 -15.49 -13.72
C LYS A 86 -15.87 -15.33 -12.27
N ALA A 87 -14.93 -15.32 -11.32
CA ALA A 87 -15.23 -15.12 -9.90
C ALA A 87 -15.93 -13.77 -9.66
N ARG A 88 -15.40 -12.67 -10.21
CA ARG A 88 -16.03 -11.35 -10.09
C ARG A 88 -17.41 -11.31 -10.76
N MET A 89 -17.57 -11.98 -11.91
CA MET A 89 -18.85 -12.05 -12.61
C MET A 89 -19.93 -12.81 -11.81
N LEU A 90 -19.56 -13.85 -11.06
CA LEU A 90 -20.48 -14.56 -10.15
C LEU A 90 -21.03 -13.63 -9.06
N LEU A 91 -20.26 -12.64 -8.62
CA LEU A 91 -20.66 -11.66 -7.59
C LEU A 91 -21.50 -10.50 -8.13
N TRP A 92 -21.63 -10.34 -9.46
CA TRP A 92 -22.37 -9.23 -10.05
C TRP A 92 -23.83 -9.13 -9.58
N PRO A 93 -24.64 -10.22 -9.52
CA PRO A 93 -26.02 -10.13 -9.03
C PRO A 93 -26.11 -9.60 -7.59
N ILE A 94 -25.15 -9.98 -6.73
CA ILE A 94 -25.06 -9.48 -5.34
C ILE A 94 -24.66 -8.00 -5.35
N LYS A 95 -23.62 -7.63 -6.10
CA LYS A 95 -23.21 -6.22 -6.24
C LYS A 95 -24.37 -5.35 -6.76
N GLN A 96 -25.14 -5.86 -7.72
CA GLN A 96 -26.30 -5.17 -8.27
C GLN A 96 -27.40 -4.99 -7.22
N LYS A 97 -27.70 -6.03 -6.41
CA LYS A 97 -28.70 -5.99 -5.35
C LYS A 97 -28.39 -4.93 -4.29
N TYR A 98 -27.14 -4.82 -3.85
CA TYR A 98 -26.74 -3.91 -2.78
C TYR A 98 -26.21 -2.54 -3.26
N GLY A 99 -25.93 -2.40 -4.56
CA GLY A 99 -25.62 -1.13 -5.20
C GLY A 99 -24.42 -0.42 -4.57
N ASN A 100 -24.59 0.85 -4.23
CA ASN A 100 -23.54 1.71 -3.66
C ASN A 100 -23.30 1.50 -2.15
N LYS A 101 -24.06 0.62 -1.49
CA LYS A 101 -23.87 0.29 -0.07
C LYS A 101 -22.70 -0.66 0.18
N ILE A 102 -22.23 -1.34 -0.86
CA ILE A 102 -21.06 -2.22 -0.83
C ILE A 102 -20.23 -1.95 -2.09
N SER A 103 -18.96 -1.58 -1.91
CA SER A 103 -18.00 -1.44 -3.00
C SER A 103 -17.59 -2.81 -3.53
N TRP A 104 -17.03 -2.87 -4.74
CA TRP A 104 -16.40 -4.09 -5.21
C TRP A 104 -15.18 -4.46 -4.36
N ALA A 105 -14.42 -3.46 -3.92
CA ALA A 105 -13.27 -3.65 -3.04
C ALA A 105 -13.65 -4.41 -1.76
N ASP A 106 -14.70 -3.98 -1.06
CA ASP A 106 -15.19 -4.69 0.14
C ASP A 106 -15.85 -6.03 -0.22
N LEU A 107 -16.63 -6.11 -1.31
CA LEU A 107 -17.34 -7.33 -1.69
C LEU A 107 -16.39 -8.49 -2.01
N MET A 108 -15.26 -8.22 -2.68
CA MET A 108 -14.29 -9.26 -3.01
C MET A 108 -13.67 -9.89 -1.75
N ILE A 109 -13.30 -9.07 -0.77
CA ILE A 109 -12.76 -9.54 0.51
C ILE A 109 -13.83 -10.24 1.33
N PHE A 110 -15.03 -9.66 1.39
CA PHE A 110 -16.15 -10.23 2.12
C PHE A 110 -16.54 -11.62 1.58
N ALA A 111 -16.49 -11.82 0.25
CA ALA A 111 -16.70 -13.12 -0.37
C ALA A 111 -15.64 -14.15 0.04
N GLY A 112 -14.37 -13.75 0.15
CA GLY A 112 -13.30 -14.61 0.67
C GLY A 112 -13.51 -15.03 2.13
N ASN A 113 -13.93 -14.11 3.00
CA ASN A 113 -14.29 -14.44 4.39
C ASN A 113 -15.49 -15.41 4.44
N CYS A 114 -16.55 -15.12 3.68
CA CYS A 114 -17.72 -15.98 3.63
C CYS A 114 -17.39 -17.37 3.11
N ALA A 115 -16.49 -17.47 2.13
CA ALA A 115 -16.02 -18.75 1.61
C ALA A 115 -15.34 -19.58 2.70
N LEU A 116 -14.39 -18.99 3.42
CA LEU A 116 -13.72 -19.64 4.56
C LEU A 116 -14.73 -20.13 5.62
N GLU A 117 -15.67 -19.27 6.01
CA GLU A 117 -16.68 -19.59 7.02
C GLU A 117 -17.65 -20.68 6.59
N SER A 118 -18.13 -20.63 5.34
CA SER A 118 -19.03 -21.64 4.79
C SER A 118 -18.40 -23.03 4.72
N MET A 119 -17.07 -23.11 4.66
CA MET A 119 -16.30 -24.35 4.67
C MET A 119 -15.80 -24.74 6.07
N GLY A 120 -16.20 -24.02 7.12
CA GLY A 120 -15.95 -24.39 8.52
C GLY A 120 -14.75 -23.72 9.18
N PHE A 121 -14.10 -22.73 8.53
CA PHE A 121 -13.04 -21.95 9.15
C PHE A 121 -13.59 -20.73 9.89
N LYS A 122 -13.04 -20.43 11.07
CA LYS A 122 -13.43 -19.24 11.84
C LYS A 122 -12.47 -18.08 11.56
N THR A 123 -12.92 -17.12 10.76
CA THR A 123 -12.20 -15.84 10.60
C THR A 123 -12.19 -15.04 11.91
N ILE A 124 -11.22 -14.14 12.09
CA ILE A 124 -11.20 -13.26 13.27
C ILE A 124 -12.10 -12.02 13.13
N GLY A 125 -12.54 -11.69 11.92
CA GLY A 125 -13.43 -10.58 11.62
C GLY A 125 -13.26 -10.00 10.23
N PHE A 126 -14.00 -8.91 9.97
CA PHE A 126 -14.04 -8.18 8.72
C PHE A 126 -14.30 -6.69 8.98
N ALA A 127 -13.60 -5.82 8.25
CA ALA A 127 -13.92 -4.40 8.18
C ALA A 127 -14.22 -4.00 6.73
N GLY A 128 -15.33 -3.28 6.53
CA GLY A 128 -15.59 -2.52 5.31
C GLY A 128 -14.99 -1.11 5.38
N GLY A 129 -15.18 -0.33 4.32
CA GLY A 129 -14.66 1.04 4.20
C GLY A 129 -13.66 1.24 3.04
N ARG A 130 -13.52 0.24 2.16
CA ARG A 130 -12.73 0.36 0.93
C ARG A 130 -13.58 1.01 -0.15
N GLU A 131 -13.12 2.13 -0.70
CA GLU A 131 -13.86 2.84 -1.74
C GLU A 131 -13.49 2.32 -3.13
N ASP A 132 -14.47 2.18 -4.02
CA ASP A 132 -14.22 1.82 -5.41
C ASP A 132 -13.54 2.96 -6.18
N ILE A 133 -12.48 2.64 -6.92
CA ILE A 133 -11.91 3.53 -7.95
C ILE A 133 -12.65 3.38 -9.29
N TRP A 134 -12.43 4.32 -10.21
CA TRP A 134 -13.17 4.37 -11.48
C TRP A 134 -12.27 4.30 -12.72
N ALA A 135 -10.96 4.20 -12.52
CA ALA A 135 -9.94 4.02 -13.53
C ALA A 135 -8.78 3.21 -12.92
N PRO A 136 -7.92 2.59 -13.76
CA PRO A 136 -6.65 2.05 -13.31
C PRO A 136 -5.84 3.03 -12.47
N GLU A 137 -5.09 2.50 -11.50
CA GLU A 137 -4.01 3.24 -10.84
C GLU A 137 -2.82 3.27 -11.81
N GLU A 138 -2.66 4.39 -12.51
CA GLU A 138 -1.58 4.60 -13.50
C GLU A 138 -0.20 4.80 -12.83
N ASP A 139 -0.19 5.02 -11.52
CA ASP A 139 0.97 5.33 -10.68
C ASP A 139 1.73 4.10 -10.16
N ILE A 140 1.31 2.88 -10.51
CA ILE A 140 1.97 1.66 -10.03
C ILE A 140 3.00 1.13 -11.04
N TYR A 141 4.27 1.13 -10.65
CA TYR A 141 5.35 0.47 -11.39
C TYR A 141 5.41 -1.04 -11.09
N TRP A 142 4.82 -1.83 -12.00
CA TRP A 142 4.79 -3.30 -11.92
C TRP A 142 6.05 -4.01 -12.45
N GLY A 143 6.98 -3.26 -13.05
CA GLY A 143 8.20 -3.77 -13.69
C GLY A 143 8.37 -3.21 -15.10
N SER A 144 9.57 -3.35 -15.66
CA SER A 144 9.94 -2.78 -16.97
C SER A 144 9.75 -3.76 -18.13
N GLU A 145 9.44 -5.02 -17.84
CA GLU A 145 9.31 -6.10 -18.80
C GLU A 145 8.26 -5.79 -19.88
N LYS A 146 8.52 -6.26 -21.10
CA LYS A 146 7.63 -6.05 -22.26
C LYS A 146 6.80 -7.27 -22.63
N ALA A 147 6.94 -8.35 -21.86
CA ALA A 147 6.19 -9.59 -22.03
C ALA A 147 5.72 -10.11 -20.67
N TRP A 148 4.55 -10.74 -20.66
CA TRP A 148 4.07 -11.46 -19.49
C TRP A 148 5.05 -12.57 -19.08
N LEU A 149 5.18 -12.75 -17.77
CA LEU A 149 6.06 -13.72 -17.14
C LEU A 149 7.56 -13.49 -17.42
N GLY A 150 7.96 -12.31 -17.93
CA GLY A 150 9.36 -11.88 -17.92
C GLY A 150 9.90 -11.66 -16.51
N ASN A 151 11.22 -11.79 -16.33
CA ASN A 151 11.90 -11.69 -15.04
C ASN A 151 13.10 -10.72 -15.06
N GLU A 152 13.13 -9.75 -15.98
CA GLU A 152 14.18 -8.71 -16.09
C GLU A 152 14.09 -7.66 -14.95
N ARG A 153 13.99 -8.14 -13.72
CA ARG A 153 13.81 -7.38 -12.46
C ARG A 153 14.80 -7.76 -11.37
N TYR A 154 15.75 -8.64 -11.69
CA TYR A 154 16.77 -9.11 -10.78
C TYR A 154 18.14 -8.56 -11.16
N SER A 155 18.99 -8.37 -10.15
CA SER A 155 20.40 -8.06 -10.32
C SER A 155 21.27 -8.88 -9.35
N GLY A 156 22.56 -9.02 -9.65
CA GLY A 156 23.51 -9.71 -8.77
C GLY A 156 23.08 -11.14 -8.42
N ASP A 157 23.20 -11.50 -7.13
CA ASP A 157 22.72 -12.78 -6.59
C ASP A 157 21.21 -12.72 -6.29
N ARG A 158 20.40 -12.72 -7.35
CA ARG A 158 18.92 -12.76 -7.29
C ARG A 158 18.33 -11.69 -6.35
N VAL A 159 18.84 -10.48 -6.43
CA VAL A 159 18.31 -9.31 -5.70
C VAL A 159 17.18 -8.68 -6.53
N LEU A 160 15.95 -8.77 -6.04
CA LEU A 160 14.77 -8.19 -6.67
C LEU A 160 14.81 -6.66 -6.57
N SER A 161 14.61 -5.95 -7.68
CA SER A 161 14.60 -4.48 -7.69
C SER A 161 13.46 -3.91 -6.85
N ASN A 162 13.73 -2.90 -6.03
CA ASN A 162 12.67 -2.14 -5.36
C ASN A 162 11.90 -1.28 -6.39
N PRO A 163 10.59 -1.02 -6.19
CA PRO A 163 9.75 -1.50 -5.09
C PRO A 163 9.09 -2.88 -5.36
N LEU A 164 9.57 -3.68 -6.32
CA LEU A 164 8.92 -4.92 -6.77
C LEU A 164 8.83 -5.97 -5.66
N ALA A 165 7.72 -6.71 -5.62
CA ALA A 165 7.50 -7.81 -4.67
C ALA A 165 6.99 -9.11 -5.33
N ALA A 166 7.16 -9.24 -6.65
CA ALA A 166 6.83 -10.45 -7.40
C ALA A 166 8.00 -10.84 -8.31
N VAL A 167 8.21 -12.15 -8.50
CA VAL A 167 9.39 -12.68 -9.22
C VAL A 167 9.30 -12.54 -10.74
N GLN A 168 8.10 -12.40 -11.30
CA GLN A 168 7.85 -12.28 -12.73
C GLN A 168 6.69 -11.32 -13.01
N MET A 169 6.69 -10.70 -14.19
CA MET A 169 5.65 -9.76 -14.61
C MET A 169 4.31 -10.49 -14.73
N GLY A 170 3.29 -10.04 -13.99
CA GLY A 170 1.97 -10.65 -14.03
C GLY A 170 1.73 -11.82 -13.06
N LEU A 171 2.70 -12.11 -12.18
CA LEU A 171 2.50 -12.98 -11.02
C LEU A 171 2.20 -12.16 -9.76
N ILE A 172 1.47 -12.75 -8.81
CA ILE A 172 1.19 -12.13 -7.52
C ILE A 172 2.46 -12.15 -6.64
N TYR A 173 3.08 -13.33 -6.46
CA TYR A 173 4.28 -13.49 -5.62
C TYR A 173 5.39 -14.23 -6.39
N VAL A 174 5.26 -15.56 -6.46
CA VAL A 174 6.29 -16.47 -6.97
C VAL A 174 5.75 -17.34 -8.09
N ASN A 175 6.64 -17.96 -8.85
CA ASN A 175 6.28 -18.97 -9.83
C ASN A 175 5.97 -20.30 -9.12
N PRO A 176 4.77 -20.89 -9.29
CA PRO A 176 4.41 -22.14 -8.62
C PRO A 176 5.21 -23.36 -9.07
N GLU A 177 5.83 -23.31 -10.26
CA GLU A 177 6.74 -24.35 -10.75
C GLU A 177 8.13 -24.25 -10.11
N GLY A 178 8.48 -23.11 -9.51
CA GLY A 178 9.77 -22.79 -8.89
C GLY A 178 10.53 -21.68 -9.65
N PRO A 179 11.70 -21.24 -9.13
CA PRO A 179 12.46 -20.12 -9.69
C PRO A 179 12.70 -20.24 -11.18
N ASP A 180 12.17 -19.29 -11.96
CA ASP A 180 12.29 -19.25 -13.43
C ASP A 180 11.79 -20.52 -14.14
N GLY A 181 10.86 -21.24 -13.52
CA GLY A 181 10.29 -22.50 -14.01
C GLY A 181 11.10 -23.75 -13.66
N GLU A 182 12.16 -23.63 -12.86
CA GLU A 182 12.94 -24.77 -12.36
C GLU A 182 12.30 -25.32 -11.07
N PRO A 183 11.97 -26.63 -11.00
CA PRO A 183 11.32 -27.24 -9.84
C PRO A 183 12.29 -27.51 -8.68
N ASP A 184 12.87 -26.44 -8.15
CA ASP A 184 13.70 -26.40 -6.94
C ASP A 184 12.90 -25.86 -5.74
N PRO A 185 12.45 -26.72 -4.81
CA PRO A 185 11.71 -26.30 -3.63
C PRO A 185 12.49 -25.40 -2.68
N VAL A 186 13.82 -25.56 -2.58
CA VAL A 186 14.64 -24.74 -1.68
C VAL A 186 14.86 -23.35 -2.29
N GLY A 187 15.13 -23.29 -3.59
CA GLY A 187 15.12 -22.04 -4.34
C GLY A 187 13.78 -21.32 -4.27
N SER A 188 12.67 -22.06 -4.38
CA SER A 188 11.32 -21.51 -4.18
C SER A 188 11.12 -20.94 -2.78
N GLY A 189 11.66 -21.58 -1.74
CA GLY A 189 11.62 -21.07 -0.36
C GLY A 189 12.31 -19.71 -0.21
N ARG A 190 13.41 -19.47 -0.93
CA ARG A 190 14.09 -18.16 -0.98
C ARG A 190 13.19 -17.08 -1.60
N ASP A 191 12.60 -17.36 -2.75
CA ASP A 191 11.73 -16.41 -3.46
C ASP A 191 10.45 -16.12 -2.68
N ILE A 192 9.85 -17.14 -2.05
CA ILE A 192 8.67 -16.99 -1.19
C ILE A 192 8.99 -16.03 -0.05
N ARG A 193 10.11 -16.23 0.65
CA ARG A 193 10.51 -15.38 1.78
C ARG A 193 10.72 -13.93 1.38
N GLU A 194 11.44 -13.71 0.28
CA GLU A 194 11.71 -12.37 -0.22
C GLU A 194 10.41 -11.65 -0.59
N THR A 195 9.55 -12.29 -1.37
CA THR A 195 8.32 -11.68 -1.86
C THR A 195 7.30 -11.45 -0.74
N PHE A 196 7.05 -12.45 0.12
CA PHE A 196 6.16 -12.28 1.28
C PHE A 196 6.67 -11.25 2.27
N GLY A 197 7.98 -11.19 2.52
CA GLY A 197 8.60 -10.15 3.34
C GLY A 197 8.36 -8.74 2.79
N ARG A 198 8.49 -8.57 1.47
CA ARG A 198 8.13 -7.31 0.76
C ARG A 198 6.63 -7.03 0.72
N MET A 199 5.80 -7.96 1.18
CA MET A 199 4.37 -7.78 1.38
C MET A 199 3.98 -7.80 2.87
N ALA A 200 4.92 -7.52 3.77
CA ALA A 200 4.73 -7.46 5.21
C ALA A 200 4.33 -8.77 5.88
N MET A 201 4.66 -9.93 5.31
CA MET A 201 4.40 -11.24 5.92
C MET A 201 5.72 -11.87 6.36
N ASN A 202 5.80 -12.26 7.63
CA ASN A 202 6.94 -13.01 8.15
C ASN A 202 6.82 -14.51 7.82
N ASP A 203 7.81 -15.31 8.23
CA ASP A 203 7.84 -16.74 7.90
C ASP A 203 6.64 -17.53 8.45
N ALA A 204 6.22 -17.25 9.69
CA ALA A 204 5.09 -17.94 10.30
C ALA A 204 3.76 -17.59 9.61
N GLU A 205 3.55 -16.30 9.32
CA GLU A 205 2.39 -15.81 8.55
C GLU A 205 2.38 -16.41 7.13
N THR A 206 3.55 -16.55 6.50
CA THR A 206 3.70 -17.11 5.15
C THR A 206 3.33 -18.58 5.09
N VAL A 207 3.83 -19.39 6.02
CA VAL A 207 3.44 -20.81 6.12
C VAL A 207 1.95 -20.93 6.42
N ALA A 208 1.43 -20.11 7.33
CA ALA A 208 0.01 -20.13 7.69
C ALA A 208 -0.90 -19.76 6.52
N LEU A 209 -0.56 -18.73 5.73
CA LEU A 209 -1.30 -18.31 4.54
C LEU A 209 -1.24 -19.35 3.42
N THR A 210 -0.05 -19.89 3.16
CA THR A 210 0.15 -20.91 2.11
C THR A 210 -0.62 -22.19 2.43
N ALA A 211 -0.39 -22.75 3.62
CA ALA A 211 -1.07 -23.96 4.04
C ALA A 211 -2.58 -23.74 4.21
N GLY A 212 -3.00 -22.61 4.78
CA GLY A 212 -4.41 -22.30 5.03
C GLY A 212 -5.20 -22.07 3.75
N GLY A 213 -4.60 -21.40 2.76
CA GLY A 213 -5.21 -21.23 1.43
C GLY A 213 -5.32 -22.55 0.67
N HIS A 214 -4.23 -23.32 0.64
CA HIS A 214 -4.16 -24.60 -0.09
C HIS A 214 -4.81 -25.78 0.65
N THR A 215 -5.38 -25.59 1.84
CA THR A 215 -6.37 -26.53 2.42
C THR A 215 -7.60 -26.67 1.51
N PHE A 216 -7.89 -25.66 0.69
CA PHE A 216 -9.11 -25.57 -0.11
C PHE A 216 -8.85 -25.68 -1.62
N GLY A 217 -9.79 -26.31 -2.34
CA GLY A 217 -9.89 -26.26 -3.80
C GLY A 217 -8.86 -27.10 -4.55
N LYS A 218 -8.54 -26.65 -5.76
CA LYS A 218 -7.64 -27.31 -6.71
C LYS A 218 -7.02 -26.30 -7.68
N CYS A 219 -5.96 -26.73 -8.36
CA CYS A 219 -5.45 -26.08 -9.57
C CYS A 219 -6.18 -26.59 -10.84
N HIS A 220 -6.07 -25.85 -11.94
CA HIS A 220 -6.68 -26.19 -13.24
C HIS A 220 -5.66 -26.14 -14.39
N GLY A 221 -5.48 -27.29 -15.02
CA GLY A 221 -4.51 -27.58 -16.06
C GLY A 221 -4.88 -28.84 -16.85
N ALA A 222 -6.17 -28.98 -17.19
CA ALA A 222 -6.74 -30.17 -17.82
C ALA A 222 -6.17 -30.50 -19.21
N GLY A 223 -5.56 -29.52 -19.89
CA GLY A 223 -4.95 -29.66 -21.20
C GLY A 223 -3.94 -28.55 -21.48
N GLU A 224 -3.34 -28.58 -22.67
CA GLU A 224 -2.29 -27.60 -23.07
C GLU A 224 -2.79 -26.15 -23.00
N SER A 225 -1.94 -25.25 -22.51
CA SER A 225 -2.24 -23.81 -22.38
C SER A 225 -2.50 -23.13 -23.72
N SER A 226 -2.09 -23.73 -24.84
CA SER A 226 -2.36 -23.26 -26.21
C SER A 226 -3.87 -23.18 -26.55
N HIS A 227 -4.72 -23.85 -25.77
CA HIS A 227 -6.17 -23.78 -25.89
C HIS A 227 -6.79 -22.53 -25.25
N VAL A 228 -6.04 -21.82 -24.39
CA VAL A 228 -6.52 -20.64 -23.68
C VAL A 228 -6.33 -19.40 -24.56
N GLY A 229 -7.43 -18.71 -24.84
CA GLY A 229 -7.44 -17.48 -25.62
C GLY A 229 -6.90 -16.26 -24.86
N ALA A 230 -7.11 -15.09 -25.45
CA ALA A 230 -6.65 -13.82 -24.89
C ALA A 230 -7.21 -13.55 -23.48
N ASP A 231 -6.41 -12.87 -22.66
CA ASP A 231 -6.85 -12.26 -21.40
C ASP A 231 -7.98 -11.22 -21.63
N PRO A 232 -8.67 -10.73 -20.59
CA PRO A 232 -9.77 -9.78 -20.73
C PRO A 232 -9.44 -8.51 -21.53
N GLY A 233 -8.21 -7.98 -21.41
CA GLY A 233 -7.77 -6.80 -22.15
C GLY A 233 -7.55 -7.06 -23.65
N GLY A 234 -7.18 -8.30 -24.01
CA GLY A 234 -7.05 -8.77 -25.39
C GLY A 234 -8.28 -9.47 -25.97
N ALA A 235 -9.32 -9.70 -25.18
CA ALA A 235 -10.52 -10.45 -25.58
C ALA A 235 -11.43 -9.65 -26.54
N THR A 236 -12.39 -10.34 -27.16
CA THR A 236 -13.31 -9.69 -28.09
C THR A 236 -14.41 -8.95 -27.33
N ILE A 237 -15.00 -7.92 -27.94
CA ILE A 237 -16.13 -7.19 -27.32
C ILE A 237 -17.33 -8.10 -27.00
N VAL A 238 -17.50 -9.22 -27.70
CA VAL A 238 -18.59 -10.19 -27.47
C VAL A 238 -18.39 -10.95 -26.15
N ASP A 239 -17.16 -11.05 -25.64
CA ASP A 239 -16.85 -11.72 -24.38
C ASP A 239 -17.21 -10.84 -23.15
N GLN A 240 -17.63 -9.59 -23.37
CA GLN A 240 -18.25 -8.69 -22.38
C GLN A 240 -17.42 -8.53 -21.08
N GLY A 241 -16.10 -8.39 -21.22
CA GLY A 241 -15.18 -8.19 -20.11
C GLY A 241 -14.66 -9.47 -19.46
N LEU A 242 -15.03 -10.65 -19.99
CA LEU A 242 -14.39 -11.92 -19.68
C LEU A 242 -13.23 -12.20 -20.65
N GLY A 243 -12.30 -13.04 -20.21
CA GLY A 243 -11.15 -13.49 -20.99
C GLY A 243 -10.82 -14.97 -20.77
N TRP A 244 -9.64 -15.37 -21.22
CA TRP A 244 -9.10 -16.74 -21.11
C TRP A 244 -10.07 -17.81 -21.63
N LYS A 245 -10.78 -17.50 -22.72
CA LYS A 245 -11.72 -18.43 -23.34
C LYS A 245 -10.98 -19.70 -23.74
N ASN A 246 -11.41 -20.83 -23.19
CA ASN A 246 -10.75 -22.10 -23.36
C ASN A 246 -11.43 -22.94 -24.44
N ALA A 247 -10.68 -23.37 -25.45
CA ALA A 247 -11.17 -24.20 -26.55
C ALA A 247 -10.99 -25.72 -26.30
N PHE A 248 -10.42 -26.12 -25.16
CA PHE A 248 -10.23 -27.52 -24.79
C PHE A 248 -11.56 -28.13 -24.35
N ASN A 249 -12.09 -29.09 -25.11
CA ASN A 249 -13.36 -29.78 -24.84
C ASN A 249 -14.51 -28.80 -24.51
N THR A 250 -15.06 -28.82 -23.29
CA THR A 250 -16.12 -27.89 -22.86
C THR A 250 -15.59 -26.51 -22.46
N GLY A 251 -14.28 -26.40 -22.19
CA GLY A 251 -13.61 -25.17 -21.78
C GLY A 251 -13.76 -24.80 -20.30
N VAL A 252 -14.62 -25.51 -19.56
CA VAL A 252 -15.02 -25.19 -18.18
C VAL A 252 -15.12 -26.46 -17.32
N GLY A 253 -15.26 -26.31 -16.01
CA GLY A 253 -15.39 -27.45 -15.09
C GLY A 253 -14.20 -28.41 -15.18
N VAL A 254 -14.46 -29.69 -15.50
CA VAL A 254 -13.42 -30.74 -15.61
C VAL A 254 -12.38 -30.43 -16.70
N ASP A 255 -12.72 -29.59 -17.68
CA ASP A 255 -11.83 -29.19 -18.78
C ASP A 255 -11.19 -27.81 -18.56
N ALA A 256 -11.36 -27.21 -17.37
CA ALA A 256 -10.83 -25.88 -17.08
C ALA A 256 -9.29 -25.84 -17.12
N ILE A 257 -8.76 -24.73 -17.61
CA ILE A 257 -7.32 -24.41 -17.63
C ILE A 257 -7.18 -23.00 -17.06
N THR A 258 -6.37 -22.86 -16.01
CA THR A 258 -6.08 -21.59 -15.33
C THR A 258 -4.57 -21.41 -15.22
N SER A 259 -3.90 -22.14 -14.33
CA SER A 259 -2.44 -22.06 -14.14
C SER A 259 -1.67 -23.06 -15.02
N GLY A 260 -2.35 -24.10 -15.50
CA GLY A 260 -1.69 -25.24 -16.16
C GLY A 260 -1.25 -26.34 -15.18
N ILE A 261 -1.28 -26.09 -13.87
CA ILE A 261 -1.10 -27.13 -12.84
C ILE A 261 -2.44 -27.82 -12.61
N GLU A 262 -2.46 -29.13 -12.35
CA GLU A 262 -3.70 -29.90 -12.23
C GLU A 262 -3.74 -30.76 -10.96
N GLY A 263 -4.86 -30.65 -10.23
CA GLY A 263 -5.18 -31.50 -9.07
C GLY A 263 -5.42 -30.70 -7.79
N ALA A 264 -5.86 -31.39 -6.75
CA ALA A 264 -6.15 -30.83 -5.43
C ALA A 264 -5.08 -31.24 -4.41
N TRP A 265 -4.93 -30.43 -3.37
CA TRP A 265 -4.02 -30.71 -2.27
C TRP A 265 -4.59 -31.69 -1.25
N THR A 266 -5.90 -31.64 -0.99
CA THR A 266 -6.54 -32.29 0.15
C THR A 266 -7.62 -33.31 -0.26
N PRO A 267 -7.93 -34.32 0.60
CA PRO A 267 -9.06 -35.23 0.39
C PRO A 267 -10.44 -34.57 0.57
N THR A 268 -10.48 -33.37 1.16
CA THR A 268 -11.68 -32.63 1.57
C THR A 268 -11.61 -31.17 1.06
N PRO A 269 -11.58 -30.92 -0.26
CA PRO A 269 -11.24 -29.60 -0.82
C PRO A 269 -12.19 -28.44 -0.47
N THR A 270 -13.33 -28.74 0.15
CA THR A 270 -14.36 -27.76 0.53
C THR A 270 -14.64 -27.76 2.03
N GLN A 271 -13.70 -28.25 2.84
CA GLN A 271 -13.81 -28.27 4.30
C GLN A 271 -12.50 -27.81 4.93
N TRP A 272 -12.59 -26.99 5.97
CA TRP A 272 -11.45 -26.64 6.79
C TRP A 272 -11.05 -27.83 7.65
N ASP A 273 -9.81 -28.24 7.50
CA ASP A 273 -9.13 -29.19 8.36
C ASP A 273 -7.60 -29.01 8.21
N ASN A 274 -6.82 -29.90 8.82
CA ASN A 274 -5.35 -29.86 8.76
C ASN A 274 -4.77 -30.74 7.64
N SER A 275 -5.60 -31.23 6.72
CA SER A 275 -5.21 -32.30 5.79
C SER A 275 -4.18 -31.87 4.76
N TYR A 276 -4.00 -30.57 4.47
CA TYR A 276 -2.90 -30.08 3.63
C TYR A 276 -1.54 -30.44 4.25
N LEU A 277 -1.31 -30.07 5.51
CA LEU A 277 -0.05 -30.34 6.21
C LEU A 277 0.13 -31.83 6.48
N GLU A 278 -0.94 -32.55 6.82
CA GLU A 278 -0.90 -34.01 6.95
C GLU A 278 -0.48 -34.66 5.63
N THR A 279 -1.10 -34.29 4.51
CA THR A 279 -0.79 -34.80 3.18
C THR A 279 0.66 -34.50 2.79
N LEU A 280 1.09 -33.25 2.95
CA LEU A 280 2.44 -32.80 2.63
C LEU A 280 3.50 -33.67 3.34
N PHE A 281 3.33 -33.94 4.63
CA PHE A 281 4.30 -34.69 5.40
C PHE A 281 4.12 -36.22 5.36
N ASN A 282 2.93 -36.73 5.06
CA ASN A 282 2.62 -38.17 5.04
C ASN A 282 3.22 -38.90 3.83
N TYR A 283 3.45 -38.21 2.72
CA TYR A 283 3.97 -38.82 1.50
C TYR A 283 5.43 -38.44 1.21
N ASP A 284 6.14 -39.36 0.56
CA ASP A 284 7.29 -39.02 -0.26
C ASP A 284 6.80 -38.55 -1.62
N TRP A 285 7.45 -37.53 -2.17
CA TRP A 285 7.02 -36.84 -3.39
C TRP A 285 8.00 -37.06 -4.55
N GLU A 286 7.48 -37.30 -5.75
CA GLU A 286 8.25 -37.30 -7.00
C GLU A 286 7.75 -36.22 -7.95
N LEU A 287 8.69 -35.61 -8.64
CA LEU A 287 8.43 -34.62 -9.68
C LEU A 287 7.71 -35.29 -10.86
N THR A 288 6.70 -34.61 -11.38
CA THR A 288 5.90 -35.05 -12.53
C THR A 288 5.46 -33.85 -13.36
N LYS A 289 4.73 -34.12 -14.45
CA LYS A 289 4.13 -33.09 -15.29
C LYS A 289 2.61 -33.18 -15.24
N SER A 290 1.96 -32.02 -15.21
CA SER A 290 0.51 -31.90 -15.39
C SER A 290 0.10 -32.30 -16.82
N PRO A 291 -1.20 -32.47 -17.11
CA PRO A 291 -1.68 -32.63 -18.48
C PRO A 291 -1.32 -31.45 -19.40
N ALA A 292 -1.15 -30.25 -18.86
CA ALA A 292 -0.70 -29.06 -19.59
C ALA A 292 0.83 -28.98 -19.76
N GLY A 293 1.59 -29.89 -19.14
CA GLY A 293 3.06 -29.88 -19.19
C GLY A 293 3.74 -29.00 -18.13
N ALA A 294 3.01 -28.52 -17.11
CA ALA A 294 3.59 -27.78 -15.98
C ALA A 294 4.25 -28.74 -14.98
N TRP A 295 5.34 -28.31 -14.33
CA TRP A 295 5.95 -29.05 -13.23
C TRP A 295 5.03 -29.06 -12.00
N GLN A 296 4.86 -30.24 -11.43
CA GLN A 296 4.18 -30.44 -10.16
C GLN A 296 4.68 -31.71 -9.49
N TRP A 297 4.24 -31.96 -8.26
CA TRP A 297 4.64 -33.11 -7.47
C TRP A 297 3.45 -34.03 -7.20
N ARG A 298 3.71 -35.33 -7.22
CA ARG A 298 2.75 -36.36 -6.84
C ARG A 298 3.36 -37.32 -5.81
N PRO A 299 2.55 -38.03 -5.00
CA PRO A 299 3.06 -39.05 -4.12
C PRO A 299 3.77 -40.18 -4.89
N LYS A 300 4.92 -40.62 -4.39
CA LYS A 300 5.71 -41.70 -5.00
C LYS A 300 4.95 -43.02 -5.05
N ASN A 301 5.29 -43.85 -6.03
CA ASN A 301 4.81 -45.23 -6.17
C ASN A 301 3.27 -45.37 -6.23
N GLY A 302 2.56 -44.32 -6.67
CA GLY A 302 1.10 -44.32 -6.71
C GLY A 302 0.42 -44.25 -5.34
N ALA A 303 1.14 -43.81 -4.29
CA ALA A 303 0.52 -43.52 -3.01
C ALA A 303 -0.57 -42.44 -3.15
N GLY A 304 -1.55 -42.44 -2.25
CA GLY A 304 -2.64 -41.47 -2.26
C GLY A 304 -3.65 -41.60 -3.41
N VAL A 305 -3.45 -42.49 -4.39
CA VAL A 305 -4.47 -42.73 -5.43
C VAL A 305 -5.78 -43.16 -4.77
N GLY A 306 -6.87 -42.47 -5.12
CA GLY A 306 -8.19 -42.78 -4.59
C GLY A 306 -8.62 -41.92 -3.39
N THR A 307 -7.74 -41.07 -2.86
CA THR A 307 -8.03 -40.29 -1.65
C THR A 307 -8.74 -38.98 -1.93
N VAL A 308 -8.52 -38.38 -3.11
CA VAL A 308 -9.08 -37.08 -3.48
C VAL A 308 -10.32 -37.28 -4.37
N PRO A 309 -11.48 -36.68 -4.06
CA PRO A 309 -12.64 -36.67 -4.95
C PRO A 309 -12.35 -35.95 -6.27
N ASP A 310 -12.90 -36.42 -7.38
CA ASP A 310 -12.96 -35.59 -8.58
C ASP A 310 -13.95 -34.43 -8.38
N ALA A 311 -13.65 -33.27 -8.97
CA ALA A 311 -14.44 -32.06 -8.78
C ALA A 311 -15.85 -32.13 -9.39
N HIS A 312 -16.06 -32.96 -10.42
CA HIS A 312 -17.33 -33.01 -11.15
C HIS A 312 -17.86 -34.43 -11.40
N ASP A 313 -17.01 -35.46 -11.33
CA ASP A 313 -17.37 -36.86 -11.54
C ASP A 313 -17.33 -37.66 -10.23
N PRO A 314 -18.47 -37.91 -9.56
CA PRO A 314 -18.48 -38.58 -8.26
C PRO A 314 -17.93 -40.01 -8.29
N SER A 315 -17.83 -40.63 -9.48
CA SER A 315 -17.29 -41.98 -9.67
C SER A 315 -15.76 -42.01 -9.77
N LYS A 316 -15.11 -40.86 -9.92
CA LYS A 316 -13.66 -40.74 -10.05
C LYS A 316 -13.01 -40.25 -8.77
N ARG A 317 -11.75 -40.66 -8.61
CA ARG A 317 -10.88 -40.27 -7.51
C ARG A 317 -9.45 -40.10 -8.03
N HIS A 318 -8.70 -39.22 -7.40
CA HIS A 318 -7.33 -38.87 -7.79
C HIS A 318 -6.36 -39.08 -6.62
N ALA A 319 -5.07 -38.91 -6.91
CA ALA A 319 -4.06 -38.67 -5.88
C ALA A 319 -3.97 -37.17 -5.60
N PRO A 320 -3.52 -36.75 -4.39
CA PRO A 320 -3.23 -35.35 -4.13
C PRO A 320 -2.01 -34.89 -4.93
N MET A 321 -1.88 -33.57 -5.09
CA MET A 321 -0.75 -32.94 -5.74
C MET A 321 -0.17 -31.82 -4.86
N MET A 322 1.10 -31.46 -5.11
CA MET A 322 1.76 -30.30 -4.51
C MET A 322 2.50 -29.50 -5.59
N THR A 323 2.51 -28.18 -5.52
CA THR A 323 3.35 -27.32 -6.35
C THR A 323 4.80 -27.32 -5.82
N THR A 324 5.76 -26.79 -6.59
CA THR A 324 7.13 -26.61 -6.06
C THR A 324 7.15 -25.64 -4.87
N ALA A 325 6.28 -24.61 -4.90
CA ALA A 325 6.09 -23.68 -3.79
C ALA A 325 5.55 -24.38 -2.52
N ASP A 326 4.62 -25.32 -2.66
CA ASP A 326 4.14 -26.14 -1.53
C ASP A 326 5.25 -27.02 -0.97
N MET A 327 6.07 -27.62 -1.84
CA MET A 327 7.20 -28.43 -1.44
C MET A 327 8.25 -27.62 -0.66
N ALA A 328 8.34 -26.30 -0.87
CA ALA A 328 9.19 -25.43 -0.07
C ALA A 328 8.80 -25.47 1.42
N MET A 329 7.50 -25.58 1.75
CA MET A 329 7.03 -25.71 3.13
C MET A 329 7.57 -26.97 3.84
N LYS A 330 7.95 -28.00 3.07
CA LYS A 330 8.53 -29.25 3.58
C LYS A 330 10.05 -29.30 3.48
N MET A 331 10.65 -28.62 2.51
CA MET A 331 12.06 -28.81 2.14
C MET A 331 12.96 -27.62 2.46
N ASP A 332 12.40 -26.41 2.59
CA ASP A 332 13.15 -25.25 3.04
C ASP A 332 13.43 -25.36 4.56
N PRO A 333 14.68 -25.19 5.01
CA PRO A 333 15.07 -25.42 6.40
C PRO A 333 14.48 -24.42 7.41
N ILE A 334 13.94 -23.29 6.94
CA ILE A 334 13.28 -22.27 7.77
C ILE A 334 11.77 -22.56 7.87
N TYR A 335 11.14 -22.94 6.75
CA TYR A 335 9.69 -23.21 6.73
C TYR A 335 9.31 -24.59 7.28
N GLU A 336 10.13 -25.61 7.05
CA GLU A 336 9.87 -26.96 7.51
C GLU A 336 9.52 -27.07 9.01
N PRO A 337 10.29 -26.49 9.94
CA PRO A 337 9.98 -26.59 11.36
C PRO A 337 8.66 -25.89 11.72
N ILE A 338 8.32 -24.79 11.04
CA ILE A 338 7.06 -24.06 11.22
C ILE A 338 5.89 -24.89 10.71
N ALA A 339 5.99 -25.42 9.48
CA ALA A 339 4.95 -26.24 8.87
C ALA A 339 4.72 -27.54 9.67
N ARG A 340 5.79 -28.15 10.18
CA ARG A 340 5.69 -29.31 11.08
C ARG A 340 5.03 -28.95 12.40
N HIS A 341 5.37 -27.79 12.98
CA HIS A 341 4.73 -27.31 14.20
C HIS A 341 3.22 -27.11 14.01
N TYR A 342 2.80 -26.46 12.92
CA TYR A 342 1.39 -26.30 12.57
C TYR A 342 0.67 -27.61 12.26
N ARG A 343 1.36 -28.58 11.65
CA ARG A 343 0.81 -29.93 11.46
C ARG A 343 0.51 -30.59 12.81
N ASP A 344 1.43 -30.49 13.75
CA ASP A 344 1.33 -31.15 15.04
C ASP A 344 0.44 -30.35 16.04
N ASN A 345 0.16 -29.07 15.74
CA ASN A 345 -0.66 -28.15 16.55
C ASN A 345 -1.70 -27.40 15.69
N PRO A 346 -2.76 -28.10 15.22
CA PRO A 346 -3.75 -27.53 14.28
C PRO A 346 -4.52 -26.32 14.82
N ASP A 347 -4.70 -26.21 16.14
CA ASP A 347 -5.37 -25.04 16.75
C ASP A 347 -4.52 -23.78 16.62
N GLU A 348 -3.20 -23.90 16.82
CA GLU A 348 -2.26 -22.78 16.63
C GLU A 348 -2.15 -22.38 15.15
N PHE A 349 -2.20 -23.38 14.24
CA PHE A 349 -2.28 -23.13 12.81
C PHE A 349 -3.53 -22.34 12.44
N ALA A 350 -4.71 -22.76 12.94
CA ALA A 350 -5.96 -22.07 12.68
C ALA A 350 -5.92 -20.61 13.17
N GLU A 351 -5.39 -20.36 14.36
CA GLU A 351 -5.22 -19.02 14.90
C GLU A 351 -4.26 -18.17 14.04
N ALA A 352 -3.10 -18.73 13.68
CA ALA A 352 -2.10 -18.05 12.86
C ALA A 352 -2.67 -17.69 11.48
N PHE A 353 -3.37 -18.62 10.83
CA PHE A 353 -4.00 -18.38 9.54
C PHE A 353 -5.11 -17.31 9.66
N ALA A 354 -5.92 -17.34 10.72
CA ALA A 354 -7.00 -16.37 10.88
C ALA A 354 -6.46 -14.93 11.03
N LYS A 355 -5.37 -14.76 11.81
CA LYS A 355 -4.68 -13.48 12.00
C LYS A 355 -3.97 -13.03 10.71
N ALA A 356 -3.27 -13.94 10.04
CA ALA A 356 -2.55 -13.62 8.80
C ALA A 356 -3.52 -13.29 7.65
N TRP A 357 -4.66 -13.98 7.54
CA TRP A 357 -5.71 -13.68 6.58
C TRP A 357 -6.31 -12.29 6.79
N PHE A 358 -6.60 -11.93 8.05
CA PHE A 358 -7.10 -10.59 8.36
C PHE A 358 -6.06 -9.51 8.04
N LYS A 359 -4.81 -9.70 8.45
CA LYS A 359 -3.70 -8.79 8.10
C LYS A 359 -3.56 -8.63 6.59
N LEU A 360 -3.51 -9.74 5.85
CA LEU A 360 -3.44 -9.74 4.38
C LEU A 360 -4.51 -8.83 3.77
N THR A 361 -5.75 -9.05 4.19
CA THR A 361 -6.91 -8.41 3.57
C THR A 361 -7.16 -6.99 4.07
N HIS A 362 -6.44 -6.50 5.08
CA HIS A 362 -6.66 -5.19 5.71
C HIS A 362 -5.40 -4.32 5.85
N ARG A 363 -4.21 -4.80 5.46
CA ARG A 363 -2.92 -4.10 5.59
C ARG A 363 -2.84 -2.75 4.88
N ASP A 364 -3.68 -2.52 3.88
CA ASP A 364 -3.76 -1.30 3.06
C ASP A 364 -4.97 -0.41 3.39
N MET A 365 -5.72 -0.75 4.45
CA MET A 365 -6.84 0.06 4.91
C MET A 365 -6.41 1.24 5.80
N GLY A 366 -5.15 1.32 6.19
CA GLY A 366 -4.66 2.36 7.10
C GLY A 366 -5.21 2.22 8.54
N PRO A 367 -5.37 3.34 9.26
CA PRO A 367 -5.75 3.33 10.67
C PRO A 367 -7.12 2.69 10.93
N ARG A 368 -7.28 2.11 12.12
CA ARG A 368 -8.53 1.47 12.56
C ARG A 368 -9.75 2.40 12.54
N SER A 369 -9.57 3.73 12.60
CA SER A 369 -10.67 4.70 12.47
C SER A 369 -11.39 4.60 11.11
N ARG A 370 -10.75 4.00 10.09
CA ARG A 370 -11.37 3.72 8.78
C ARG A 370 -12.17 2.42 8.73
N TYR A 371 -12.10 1.58 9.76
CA TYR A 371 -12.69 0.25 9.73
C TYR A 371 -14.18 0.34 10.07
N LEU A 372 -15.03 -0.17 9.18
CA LEU A 372 -16.49 -0.08 9.31
C LEU A 372 -17.14 -1.46 9.45
N GLY A 373 -18.28 -1.50 10.14
CA GLY A 373 -19.13 -2.69 10.26
C GLY A 373 -19.09 -3.36 11.63
N SER A 374 -20.01 -4.28 11.86
CA SER A 374 -20.20 -4.96 13.16
C SER A 374 -19.19 -6.07 13.45
N GLU A 375 -18.32 -6.40 12.49
CA GLU A 375 -17.39 -7.53 12.56
C GLU A 375 -15.92 -7.11 12.66
N VAL A 376 -15.66 -5.82 12.91
CA VAL A 376 -14.32 -5.32 13.15
C VAL A 376 -13.77 -6.00 14.43
N PRO A 377 -12.62 -6.69 14.37
CA PRO A 377 -12.03 -7.31 15.54
C PRO A 377 -11.78 -6.28 16.64
N ALA A 378 -12.12 -6.62 17.89
CA ALA A 378 -11.85 -5.76 19.04
C ALA A 378 -10.35 -5.64 19.33
N GLU A 379 -9.59 -6.72 19.09
CA GLU A 379 -8.12 -6.75 19.21
C GLU A 379 -7.46 -5.71 18.29
N GLU A 380 -6.45 -5.03 18.84
CA GLU A 380 -5.58 -4.13 18.09
C GLU A 380 -4.28 -4.84 17.75
N PHE A 381 -3.94 -4.82 16.48
CA PHE A 381 -2.71 -5.43 16.00
C PHE A 381 -1.62 -4.39 15.83
N LEU A 382 -0.37 -4.78 16.12
CA LEU A 382 0.78 -3.88 16.02
C LEU A 382 0.97 -3.33 14.60
N TRP A 383 0.70 -4.14 13.57
CA TRP A 383 0.82 -3.76 12.15
C TRP A 383 -0.18 -2.67 11.72
N GLN A 384 -1.20 -2.38 12.52
CA GLN A 384 -2.18 -1.31 12.26
C GLN A 384 -1.65 0.08 12.67
N ASP A 385 -0.41 0.15 13.14
CA ASP A 385 0.23 1.36 13.66
C ASP A 385 -0.69 2.10 14.67
N PRO A 386 -1.20 1.40 15.71
CA PRO A 386 -2.36 1.85 16.49
C PRO A 386 -2.12 3.21 17.17
N ILE A 387 -3.19 4.00 17.22
CA ILE A 387 -3.24 5.32 17.86
C ILE A 387 -4.13 5.21 19.11
N PRO A 388 -3.65 5.61 20.31
CA PRO A 388 -4.49 5.59 21.50
C PRO A 388 -5.73 6.47 21.35
N ALA A 389 -6.86 6.05 21.92
CA ALA A 389 -8.06 6.87 21.97
C ALA A 389 -7.83 8.12 22.83
N VAL A 390 -8.35 9.26 22.37
CA VAL A 390 -8.37 10.50 23.15
C VAL A 390 -9.44 10.39 24.24
N ASN A 391 -9.04 10.54 25.51
CA ASN A 391 -9.90 10.40 26.68
C ASN A 391 -9.89 11.64 27.59
N HIS A 392 -9.47 12.78 27.04
CA HIS A 392 -9.36 14.07 27.71
C HIS A 392 -10.05 15.17 26.89
N GLU A 393 -10.33 16.32 27.51
CA GLU A 393 -10.87 17.47 26.78
C GLU A 393 -9.78 18.03 25.83
N LEU A 394 -10.19 18.41 24.62
CA LEU A 394 -9.31 18.99 23.61
C LEU A 394 -9.16 20.50 23.82
N ILE A 395 -8.05 21.04 23.32
CA ILE A 395 -7.81 22.49 23.28
C ILE A 395 -8.83 23.22 22.39
N ASP A 396 -9.22 24.43 22.81
CA ASP A 396 -10.13 25.31 22.05
C ASP A 396 -9.39 26.42 21.30
N GLU A 397 -10.12 27.34 20.66
CA GLU A 397 -9.52 28.43 19.87
C GLU A 397 -8.64 29.38 20.70
N GLN A 398 -8.96 29.61 21.99
CA GLN A 398 -8.17 30.47 22.86
C GLN A 398 -6.86 29.79 23.24
N ASP A 399 -6.93 28.50 23.57
CA ASP A 399 -5.75 27.68 23.87
C ASP A 399 -4.83 27.59 22.65
N ILE A 400 -5.39 27.36 21.45
CA ILE A 400 -4.65 27.31 20.19
C ILE A 400 -3.89 28.61 19.96
N ALA A 401 -4.53 29.77 20.15
CA ALA A 401 -3.87 31.06 19.98
C ALA A 401 -2.73 31.26 20.99
N ALA A 402 -2.98 30.95 22.27
CA ALA A 402 -1.98 31.08 23.33
C ALA A 402 -0.78 30.15 23.12
N LEU A 403 -1.02 28.90 22.71
CA LEU A 403 0.03 27.93 22.40
C LEU A 403 0.88 28.36 21.20
N LYS A 404 0.27 28.88 20.13
CA LYS A 404 1.03 29.42 18.99
C LYS A 404 1.94 30.58 19.40
N GLU A 405 1.44 31.54 20.18
CA GLU A 405 2.25 32.65 20.71
C GLU A 405 3.42 32.12 21.54
N LYS A 406 3.16 31.17 22.43
CA LYS A 406 4.18 30.56 23.26
C LYS A 406 5.25 29.83 22.45
N ILE A 407 4.85 29.09 21.41
CA ILE A 407 5.78 28.43 20.48
C ILE A 407 6.65 29.48 19.77
N LEU A 408 6.07 30.56 19.24
CA LEU A 408 6.82 31.61 18.54
C LEU A 408 7.79 32.37 19.44
N THR A 409 7.47 32.54 20.72
CA THR A 409 8.34 33.20 21.71
C THR A 409 9.40 32.26 22.32
N SER A 410 9.35 30.96 22.02
CA SER A 410 10.30 29.96 22.56
C SER A 410 11.73 30.08 22.00
N GLY A 411 11.91 30.83 20.91
CA GLY A 411 13.17 30.97 20.20
C GLY A 411 13.38 29.96 19.07
N LEU A 412 12.43 29.06 18.82
CA LEU A 412 12.42 28.21 17.63
C LEU A 412 12.18 29.06 16.37
N SER A 413 12.98 28.84 15.33
CA SER A 413 12.84 29.56 14.06
C SER A 413 11.66 29.04 13.22
N VAL A 414 11.24 29.83 12.23
CA VAL A 414 10.23 29.39 11.25
C VAL A 414 10.68 28.10 10.56
N SER A 415 11.93 28.05 10.09
CA SER A 415 12.50 26.86 9.44
C SER A 415 12.43 25.63 10.33
N GLN A 416 12.76 25.74 11.63
CA GLN A 416 12.68 24.62 12.57
C GLN A 416 11.24 24.11 12.73
N LEU A 417 10.29 25.03 12.96
CA LEU A 417 8.89 24.68 13.17
C LEU A 417 8.27 24.01 11.92
N VAL A 418 8.51 24.58 10.75
CA VAL A 418 7.99 24.07 9.48
C VAL A 418 8.67 22.74 9.12
N SER A 419 9.99 22.62 9.29
CA SER A 419 10.73 21.38 8.98
C SER A 419 10.30 20.22 9.88
N THR A 420 10.08 20.44 11.17
CA THR A 420 9.63 19.39 12.10
C THR A 420 8.19 18.96 11.83
N ALA A 421 7.29 19.89 11.54
CA ALA A 421 5.92 19.55 11.16
C ALA A 421 5.86 18.81 9.83
N TRP A 422 6.64 19.24 8.84
CA TRP A 422 6.79 18.54 7.56
C TRP A 422 7.30 17.11 7.77
N ALA A 423 8.43 16.95 8.45
CA ALA A 423 9.04 15.64 8.72
C ALA A 423 8.07 14.67 9.42
N SER A 424 7.15 15.18 10.24
CA SER A 424 6.15 14.36 10.91
C SER A 424 5.03 13.95 9.94
N ALA A 425 4.44 14.91 9.21
CA ALA A 425 3.27 14.67 8.37
C ALA A 425 3.61 13.99 7.02
N SER A 426 4.78 14.27 6.45
CA SER A 426 5.17 13.84 5.10
C SER A 426 5.51 12.35 5.01
N THR A 427 5.48 11.63 6.13
CA THR A 427 5.58 10.15 6.13
C THR A 427 4.30 9.50 5.63
N PHE A 428 3.20 10.25 5.55
CA PHE A 428 1.95 9.76 5.03
C PHE A 428 2.08 9.31 3.57
N ARG A 429 1.46 8.19 3.23
CA ARG A 429 1.24 7.78 1.85
C ARG A 429 -0.20 7.28 1.66
N GLY A 430 -0.89 7.81 0.66
CA GLY A 430 -2.30 7.53 0.39
C GLY A 430 -2.58 6.12 -0.14
N SER A 431 -1.53 5.45 -0.63
CA SER A 431 -1.54 4.09 -1.15
C SER A 431 -2.07 3.10 -0.12
N ASP A 432 -1.43 3.00 1.04
CA ASP A 432 -1.86 2.14 2.18
C ASP A 432 -2.31 2.93 3.41
N LYS A 433 -2.28 4.26 3.33
CA LYS A 433 -2.72 5.22 4.37
C LYS A 433 -1.92 5.09 5.66
N ARG A 434 -0.69 4.57 5.59
CA ARG A 434 0.27 4.59 6.70
C ARG A 434 0.98 5.94 6.79
N GLY A 435 1.67 6.15 7.91
CA GLY A 435 2.39 7.39 8.22
C GLY A 435 1.47 8.55 8.62
N GLY A 436 2.02 9.75 8.61
CA GLY A 436 1.35 10.97 9.06
C GLY A 436 1.78 11.45 10.45
N ALA A 437 1.23 12.59 10.87
CA ALA A 437 1.61 13.26 12.10
C ALA A 437 0.92 12.72 13.36
N ASN A 438 -0.22 12.04 13.22
CA ASN A 438 -0.94 11.41 14.31
C ASN A 438 -0.10 10.28 14.91
N GLY A 439 -0.15 10.15 16.24
CA GLY A 439 0.77 9.31 17.01
C GLY A 439 2.06 10.03 17.41
N GLY A 440 2.42 11.15 16.77
CA GLY A 440 3.65 11.89 17.06
C GLY A 440 4.90 11.01 16.92
N ARG A 441 4.87 10.02 16.02
CA ARG A 441 5.90 8.98 15.91
C ARG A 441 7.27 9.49 15.51
N ILE A 442 7.37 10.72 15.02
CA ILE A 442 8.65 11.40 14.76
C ILE A 442 9.57 11.45 15.99
N ARG A 443 9.02 11.40 17.21
CA ARG A 443 9.81 11.35 18.46
C ARG A 443 10.25 9.94 18.88
N LEU A 444 9.78 8.91 18.18
CA LEU A 444 10.01 7.49 18.49
C LEU A 444 11.01 6.88 17.51
N ALA A 445 11.58 5.74 17.87
CA ALA A 445 12.34 4.94 16.92
C ALA A 445 11.38 4.31 15.87
N PRO A 446 11.77 4.27 14.58
CA PRO A 446 13.06 4.71 14.04
C PRO A 446 13.08 6.18 13.59
N GLN A 447 11.93 6.85 13.47
CA GLN A 447 11.82 8.16 12.80
C GLN A 447 12.70 9.26 13.40
N LYS A 448 12.92 9.23 14.72
CA LYS A 448 13.76 10.21 15.42
C LYS A 448 15.24 10.14 15.00
N ASP A 449 15.67 9.00 14.47
CA ASP A 449 17.06 8.70 14.10
C ASP A 449 17.30 8.74 12.59
N TRP A 450 16.25 8.88 11.77
CA TRP A 450 16.39 9.01 10.31
C TRP A 450 17.24 10.21 9.94
N GLU A 451 18.16 10.01 9.00
CA GLU A 451 19.10 11.05 8.58
C GLU A 451 18.32 12.28 8.12
N VAL A 452 17.35 12.11 7.21
CA VAL A 452 16.54 13.17 6.63
C VAL A 452 15.82 14.04 7.67
N ASN A 453 15.56 13.52 8.86
CA ASN A 453 14.90 14.22 9.96
C ASN A 453 15.86 15.04 10.83
N GLN A 454 17.17 15.03 10.54
CA GLN A 454 18.20 15.81 11.23
C GLN A 454 18.15 15.62 12.76
N PRO A 455 18.48 14.42 13.28
CA PRO A 455 18.17 14.00 14.65
C PRO A 455 18.55 14.99 15.75
N THR A 456 19.71 15.65 15.64
CA THR A 456 20.16 16.67 16.62
C THR A 456 19.27 17.92 16.63
N GLN A 457 18.89 18.40 15.45
CA GLN A 457 17.98 19.54 15.32
C GLN A 457 16.58 19.14 15.81
N LEU A 458 16.09 17.98 15.36
CA LEU A 458 14.79 17.46 15.75
C LEU A 458 14.67 17.30 17.27
N ALA A 459 15.67 16.70 17.93
CA ALA A 459 15.67 16.54 19.38
C ALA A 459 15.55 17.87 20.14
N THR A 460 16.19 18.93 19.63
CA THR A 460 16.12 20.28 20.22
C THR A 460 14.70 20.86 20.09
N VAL A 461 14.07 20.71 18.92
CA VAL A 461 12.70 21.18 18.68
C VAL A 461 11.72 20.40 19.55
N LEU A 462 11.81 19.07 19.57
CA LEU A 462 10.92 18.21 20.35
C LEU A 462 11.04 18.50 21.84
N GLN A 463 12.25 18.63 22.39
CA GLN A 463 12.45 18.96 23.80
C GLN A 463 11.78 20.29 24.18
N THR A 464 11.83 21.28 23.28
CA THR A 464 11.20 22.59 23.50
C THR A 464 9.67 22.47 23.46
N LEU A 465 9.12 21.77 22.48
CA LEU A 465 7.67 21.56 22.35
C LEU A 465 7.11 20.70 23.49
N GLU A 466 7.83 19.67 23.94
CA GLU A 466 7.46 18.86 25.11
C GLU A 466 7.50 19.70 26.40
N GLY A 467 8.45 20.62 26.55
CA GLY A 467 8.46 21.57 27.66
C GLY A 467 7.20 22.45 27.67
N ILE A 468 6.82 22.99 26.50
CA ILE A 468 5.57 23.77 26.34
C ILE A 468 4.34 22.91 26.65
N GLN A 469 4.31 21.66 26.17
CA GLN A 469 3.25 20.70 26.42
C GLN A 469 3.04 20.47 27.92
N GLN A 470 4.13 20.15 28.63
CA GLN A 470 4.08 19.85 30.06
C GLN A 470 3.60 21.05 30.87
N GLU A 471 4.07 22.25 30.55
CA GLU A 471 3.62 23.47 31.23
C GLU A 471 2.14 23.76 30.94
N PHE A 472 1.69 23.61 29.68
CA PHE A 472 0.28 23.79 29.35
C PHE A 472 -0.60 22.77 30.08
N ASN A 473 -0.31 21.47 29.95
CA ASN A 473 -1.11 20.40 30.53
C ASN A 473 -1.16 20.46 32.06
N SER A 474 -0.05 20.84 32.72
CA SER A 474 -0.01 20.96 34.19
C SER A 474 -0.73 22.20 34.73
N SER A 475 -0.93 23.22 33.90
CA SER A 475 -1.68 24.44 34.27
C SER A 475 -3.19 24.32 34.04
N GLN A 476 -3.64 23.28 33.31
CA GLN A 476 -5.06 23.06 33.08
C GLN A 476 -5.79 22.51 34.31
N SER A 477 -7.07 22.87 34.42
CA SER A 477 -8.03 22.25 35.34
C SER A 477 -9.16 21.63 34.51
N GLY A 478 -9.81 20.58 35.00
CA GLY A 478 -10.90 19.91 34.27
C GLY A 478 -10.47 18.80 33.30
N GLY A 479 -9.17 18.49 33.23
CA GLY A 479 -8.65 17.37 32.43
C GLY A 479 -8.37 17.71 30.96
N LYS A 480 -8.44 18.99 30.56
CA LYS A 480 -8.00 19.45 29.24
C LYS A 480 -6.50 19.24 29.04
N GLN A 481 -6.11 18.72 27.88
CA GLN A 481 -4.72 18.46 27.53
C GLN A 481 -4.47 18.65 26.03
N VAL A 482 -3.21 18.87 25.66
CA VAL A 482 -2.72 18.83 24.28
C VAL A 482 -1.67 17.73 24.12
N SER A 483 -1.73 16.99 23.02
CA SER A 483 -0.76 15.96 22.64
C SER A 483 0.50 16.58 22.00
N ILE A 484 1.62 15.86 22.01
CA ILE A 484 2.83 16.34 21.33
C ILE A 484 2.64 16.26 19.81
N ALA A 485 1.88 15.26 19.33
CA ALA A 485 1.46 15.17 17.93
C ALA A 485 0.74 16.45 17.45
N ASP A 486 -0.21 16.96 18.23
CA ASP A 486 -0.91 18.22 17.90
C ASP A 486 0.01 19.44 18.03
N LEU A 487 0.90 19.50 19.04
CA LEU A 487 1.84 20.62 19.19
C LEU A 487 2.86 20.72 18.07
N ILE A 488 3.33 19.59 17.52
CA ILE A 488 4.22 19.57 16.35
C ILE A 488 3.53 20.23 15.16
N VAL A 489 2.30 19.81 14.85
CA VAL A 489 1.51 20.37 13.74
C VAL A 489 1.16 21.84 14.02
N LEU A 490 0.78 22.17 15.25
CA LEU A 490 0.45 23.53 15.65
C LEU A 490 1.65 24.47 15.54
N GLY A 491 2.85 23.99 15.90
CA GLY A 491 4.10 24.72 15.73
C GLY A 491 4.39 25.01 14.28
N GLY A 492 4.22 24.02 13.39
CA GLY A 492 4.30 24.24 11.94
C GLY A 492 3.31 25.28 11.43
N CYS A 493 2.05 25.24 11.90
CA CYS A 493 1.05 26.26 11.57
C CYS A 493 1.50 27.66 12.01
N ALA A 494 2.01 27.79 13.24
CA ALA A 494 2.54 29.06 13.76
C ALA A 494 3.73 29.57 12.93
N GLY A 495 4.63 28.67 12.52
CA GLY A 495 5.76 29.00 11.65
C GLY A 495 5.32 29.55 10.30
N VAL A 496 4.33 28.93 9.65
CA VAL A 496 3.76 29.40 8.38
C VAL A 496 3.06 30.76 8.55
N GLU A 497 2.26 30.94 9.61
CA GLU A 497 1.60 32.23 9.90
C GLU A 497 2.63 33.34 10.14
N GLN A 498 3.70 33.05 10.88
CA GLN A 498 4.78 34.00 11.12
C GLN A 498 5.54 34.33 9.83
N ALA A 499 5.78 33.35 8.96
CA ALA A 499 6.43 33.59 7.67
C ALA A 499 5.58 34.44 6.71
N ALA A 500 4.26 34.22 6.70
CA ALA A 500 3.33 35.08 5.97
C ALA A 500 3.32 36.51 6.53
N LYS A 501 3.34 36.65 7.87
CA LYS A 501 3.44 37.95 8.55
C LYS A 501 4.74 38.68 8.20
N ASN A 502 5.87 37.98 8.13
CA ASN A 502 7.15 38.53 7.66
C ASN A 502 7.02 39.08 6.23
N ALA A 503 6.16 38.49 5.40
CA ALA A 503 5.87 38.93 4.03
C ALA A 503 4.82 40.06 3.96
N GLY A 504 4.35 40.57 5.11
CA GLY A 504 3.30 41.59 5.20
C GLY A 504 1.89 41.05 4.95
N SER A 505 1.68 39.73 5.03
CA SER A 505 0.39 39.08 4.85
C SER A 505 -0.11 38.48 6.17
N GLU A 506 -1.34 38.79 6.55
CA GLU A 506 -1.97 38.21 7.74
C GLU A 506 -2.89 37.07 7.33
N VAL A 507 -2.59 35.85 7.79
CA VAL A 507 -3.34 34.63 7.48
C VAL A 507 -3.53 33.79 8.74
N LYS A 508 -4.61 33.01 8.78
CA LYS A 508 -4.85 31.96 9.77
C LYS A 508 -4.73 30.62 9.08
N VAL A 509 -3.75 29.81 9.48
CA VAL A 509 -3.61 28.42 9.03
C VAL A 509 -4.62 27.59 9.83
N PRO A 510 -5.53 26.86 9.14
CA PRO A 510 -6.48 25.99 9.82
C PRO A 510 -5.77 24.92 10.67
N PHE A 511 -6.34 24.61 11.82
CA PHE A 511 -5.80 23.61 12.73
C PHE A 511 -6.96 22.91 13.44
N HIS A 512 -6.93 21.57 13.45
CA HIS A 512 -7.90 20.74 14.14
C HIS A 512 -7.15 19.88 15.17
N PRO A 513 -7.42 20.02 16.48
CA PRO A 513 -6.85 19.14 17.49
C PRO A 513 -7.47 17.74 17.42
N GLY A 514 -6.94 16.80 18.20
CA GLY A 514 -7.44 15.43 18.32
C GLY A 514 -6.43 14.36 17.93
N ARG A 515 -5.21 14.73 17.53
CA ARG A 515 -4.13 13.73 17.40
C ARG A 515 -3.76 13.22 18.79
N ALA A 516 -3.38 11.95 18.88
CA ALA A 516 -2.91 11.35 20.12
C ALA A 516 -1.44 10.93 20.01
N ASP A 517 -0.84 10.63 21.15
CA ASP A 517 0.58 10.27 21.25
C ASP A 517 0.74 8.75 21.35
N ALA A 518 1.24 8.12 20.29
CA ALA A 518 1.53 6.69 20.27
C ALA A 518 2.72 6.35 21.19
N LEU A 519 2.79 5.08 21.62
CA LEU A 519 3.87 4.57 22.46
C LEU A 519 4.89 3.78 21.64
N GLN A 520 6.12 3.65 22.14
CA GLN A 520 7.18 2.89 21.46
C GLN A 520 6.81 1.41 21.31
N GLU A 521 6.17 0.83 22.32
CA GLU A 521 5.72 -0.57 22.34
C GLU A 521 4.55 -0.81 21.37
N LYS A 522 3.95 0.26 20.86
CA LYS A 522 2.88 0.28 19.85
C LYS A 522 3.39 0.73 18.48
N THR A 523 4.70 0.66 18.27
CA THR A 523 5.37 1.04 17.02
C THR A 523 6.35 -0.07 16.63
N ASP A 524 6.03 -0.77 15.54
CA ASP A 524 6.91 -1.79 14.96
C ASP A 524 8.03 -1.11 14.16
N VAL A 525 9.24 -1.12 14.71
CA VAL A 525 10.39 -0.41 14.13
C VAL A 525 10.71 -0.89 12.72
N GLU A 526 10.66 -2.19 12.48
CA GLU A 526 10.97 -2.78 11.17
C GLU A 526 9.89 -2.42 10.14
N SER A 527 8.62 -2.45 10.56
CA SER A 527 7.49 -2.03 9.71
C SER A 527 7.57 -0.54 9.34
N PHE A 528 8.13 0.32 10.20
CA PHE A 528 8.30 1.75 9.90
C PHE A 528 9.50 2.05 9.01
N ALA A 529 10.48 1.15 8.87
CA ALA A 529 11.67 1.38 8.04
C ALA A 529 11.33 1.69 6.58
N VAL A 530 10.27 1.09 6.03
CA VAL A 530 9.82 1.34 4.64
C VAL A 530 9.18 2.73 4.42
N LEU A 531 8.92 3.47 5.50
CA LEU A 531 8.43 4.85 5.45
C LEU A 531 9.57 5.87 5.53
N GLU A 532 10.82 5.43 5.70
CA GLU A 532 11.97 6.33 5.67
C GLU A 532 12.13 6.94 4.27
N PRO A 533 12.03 8.26 4.12
CA PRO A 533 12.21 8.90 2.82
C PRO A 533 13.67 8.78 2.38
N VAL A 534 13.94 7.95 1.37
CA VAL A 534 15.28 7.91 0.73
C VAL A 534 15.50 9.10 -0.19
N THR A 535 14.41 9.72 -0.66
CA THR A 535 14.38 11.05 -1.28
C THR A 535 13.24 11.87 -0.68
N ASP A 536 13.46 13.17 -0.59
CA ASP A 536 12.41 14.13 -0.26
C ASP A 536 12.66 15.43 -1.04
N GLY A 537 12.03 15.56 -2.19
CA GLY A 537 12.22 16.71 -3.07
C GLY A 537 11.76 18.03 -2.42
N PHE A 538 10.78 17.97 -1.52
CA PHE A 538 10.31 19.14 -0.78
C PHE A 538 11.35 19.64 0.25
N ARG A 539 12.23 18.76 0.74
CA ARG A 539 13.42 19.12 1.54
C ARG A 539 14.74 19.16 0.74
N ASN A 540 14.68 18.98 -0.58
CA ASN A 540 15.86 18.88 -1.45
C ASN A 540 16.86 17.82 -0.97
N TYR A 541 16.34 16.66 -0.54
CA TYR A 541 17.10 15.56 0.01
C TYR A 541 17.09 14.34 -0.92
N THR A 542 18.25 13.67 -1.00
CA THR A 542 18.41 12.36 -1.63
C THR A 542 19.53 11.62 -0.91
N SER A 543 19.40 10.30 -0.79
CA SER A 543 20.40 9.42 -0.21
C SER A 543 20.68 8.25 -1.14
N GLY A 544 21.95 7.88 -1.26
CA GLY A 544 22.37 6.80 -2.14
C GLY A 544 22.28 7.15 -3.63
N LYS A 545 22.15 6.12 -4.47
CA LYS A 545 22.02 6.24 -5.93
C LYS A 545 20.66 5.72 -6.35
N HIS A 546 20.04 6.39 -7.31
CA HIS A 546 18.74 6.02 -7.87
C HIS A 546 18.88 5.74 -9.37
N SER A 547 18.05 4.85 -9.90
CA SER A 547 17.91 4.64 -11.34
C SER A 547 17.05 5.71 -11.98
N GLU A 548 16.08 6.22 -11.23
CA GLU A 548 15.13 7.26 -11.61
C GLU A 548 15.74 8.65 -11.40
N SER A 549 15.28 9.61 -12.19
CA SER A 549 15.64 11.01 -11.98
C SER A 549 14.98 11.59 -10.72
N LEU A 550 15.60 12.58 -10.09
CA LEU A 550 15.07 13.16 -8.85
C LEU A 550 13.70 13.84 -9.05
N GLU A 551 13.43 14.36 -10.24
CA GLU A 551 12.13 14.92 -10.59
C GLU A 551 11.03 13.85 -10.75
N GLU A 552 11.36 12.63 -11.19
CA GLU A 552 10.40 11.51 -11.21
C GLU A 552 10.08 11.08 -9.78
N LEU A 553 11.08 11.00 -8.90
CA LEU A 553 10.90 10.68 -7.48
C LEU A 553 10.11 11.77 -6.73
N LEU A 554 10.26 13.05 -7.11
CA LEU A 554 9.41 14.13 -6.58
C LEU A 554 7.94 13.90 -6.94
N VAL A 555 7.64 13.54 -8.19
CA VAL A 555 6.26 13.30 -8.63
C VAL A 555 5.69 12.06 -7.94
N ASP A 556 6.50 11.00 -7.79
CA ASP A 556 6.13 9.81 -7.01
C ASP A 556 5.75 10.17 -5.57
N GLN A 557 6.61 10.92 -4.86
CA GLN A 557 6.34 11.39 -3.51
C GLN A 557 5.09 12.29 -3.43
N ALA A 558 4.89 13.18 -4.42
CA ALA A 558 3.71 14.03 -4.49
C ALA A 558 2.43 13.21 -4.68
N GLN A 559 2.48 12.14 -5.47
CA GLN A 559 1.36 11.22 -5.66
C GLN A 559 1.03 10.47 -4.36
N LEU A 560 2.04 9.99 -3.62
CA LEU A 560 1.83 9.37 -2.31
C LEU A 560 1.19 10.36 -1.32
N LEU A 561 1.55 11.64 -1.37
CA LEU A 561 0.91 12.70 -0.58
C LEU A 561 -0.43 13.19 -1.13
N THR A 562 -0.98 12.53 -2.17
CA THR A 562 -2.25 12.86 -2.83
C THR A 562 -2.29 14.26 -3.45
N LEU A 563 -1.13 14.82 -3.80
CA LEU A 563 -1.01 16.17 -4.33
C LEU A 563 -1.25 16.19 -5.83
N SER A 564 -1.99 17.20 -6.27
CA SER A 564 -2.04 17.61 -7.66
C SER A 564 -0.74 18.34 -8.05
N ALA A 565 -0.46 18.44 -9.36
CA ALA A 565 0.71 19.20 -9.83
C ALA A 565 0.73 20.67 -9.34
N PRO A 566 -0.39 21.44 -9.33
CA PRO A 566 -0.42 22.78 -8.74
C PRO A 566 -0.09 22.82 -7.24
N GLU A 567 -0.58 21.83 -6.47
CA GLU A 567 -0.30 21.71 -5.03
C GLU A 567 1.18 21.38 -4.79
N MET A 568 1.76 20.46 -5.55
CA MET A 568 3.20 20.16 -5.52
C MET A 568 4.03 21.41 -5.83
N THR A 569 3.67 22.14 -6.89
CA THR A 569 4.37 23.37 -7.30
C THR A 569 4.37 24.40 -6.17
N VAL A 570 3.20 24.77 -5.65
CA VAL A 570 3.10 25.83 -4.63
C VAL A 570 3.80 25.42 -3.33
N LEU A 571 3.63 24.16 -2.92
CA LEU A 571 4.28 23.62 -1.73
C LEU A 571 5.80 23.68 -1.84
N LEU A 572 6.39 23.17 -2.92
CA LEU A 572 7.83 23.16 -3.09
C LEU A 572 8.42 24.58 -3.12
N GLY A 573 7.80 25.49 -3.87
CA GLY A 573 8.26 26.88 -3.93
C GLY A 573 8.24 27.58 -2.56
N GLY A 574 7.21 27.33 -1.75
CA GLY A 574 7.14 27.84 -0.38
C GLY A 574 8.15 27.20 0.56
N MET A 575 8.29 25.87 0.53
CA MET A 575 9.28 25.14 1.35
C MET A 575 10.70 25.68 1.13
N ARG A 576 11.08 25.99 -0.12
CA ARG A 576 12.38 26.60 -0.43
C ARG A 576 12.59 27.94 0.26
N VAL A 577 11.65 28.89 0.16
CA VAL A 577 11.83 30.22 0.77
C VAL A 577 11.72 30.17 2.29
N LEU A 578 11.02 29.18 2.85
CA LEU A 578 10.98 28.89 4.29
C LEU A 578 12.27 28.24 4.81
N SER A 579 13.24 27.97 3.93
CA SER A 579 14.56 27.40 4.28
C SER A 579 14.46 26.07 5.02
N THR A 580 13.59 25.17 4.55
CA THR A 580 13.37 23.84 5.14
C THR A 580 14.23 22.74 4.52
N ASN A 581 15.20 23.10 3.69
CA ASN A 581 16.07 22.13 3.04
C ASN A 581 16.90 21.34 4.05
N PHE A 582 17.12 20.06 3.75
CA PHE A 582 17.99 19.20 4.53
C PHE A 582 19.40 19.80 4.67
N GLY A 583 19.97 19.74 5.88
CA GLY A 583 21.31 20.24 6.18
C GLY A 583 21.48 21.77 6.02
N GLY A 584 20.38 22.52 5.88
CA GLY A 584 20.44 23.96 5.61
C GLY A 584 20.95 24.31 4.20
N SER A 585 20.87 23.36 3.26
CA SER A 585 21.30 23.54 1.87
C SER A 585 20.66 24.77 1.22
N LYS A 586 21.44 25.48 0.39
CA LYS A 586 20.99 26.68 -0.35
C LYS A 586 20.41 26.36 -1.72
N HIS A 587 20.41 25.10 -2.14
CA HIS A 587 19.83 24.70 -3.43
C HIS A 587 18.35 25.06 -3.52
N GLY A 588 17.97 25.81 -4.54
CA GLY A 588 16.59 26.22 -4.76
C GLY A 588 16.11 27.35 -3.83
N VAL A 589 16.91 27.82 -2.87
CA VAL A 589 16.53 28.92 -1.96
C VAL A 589 16.72 30.25 -2.69
N PHE A 590 15.90 30.51 -3.70
CA PHE A 590 15.98 31.70 -4.55
C PHE A 590 15.30 32.89 -3.88
N THR A 591 15.84 33.35 -2.75
CA THR A 591 15.37 34.53 -2.03
C THR A 591 16.48 35.11 -1.15
N ASP A 592 16.49 36.42 -0.99
CA ASP A 592 17.36 37.14 -0.04
C ASP A 592 16.71 37.35 1.33
N ARG A 593 15.46 36.88 1.49
CA ARG A 593 14.66 37.01 2.71
C ARG A 593 14.11 35.64 3.16
N PRO A 594 14.99 34.69 3.53
CA PRO A 594 14.56 33.39 4.02
C PRO A 594 13.61 33.52 5.22
N GLU A 595 12.79 32.49 5.44
CA GLU A 595 11.73 32.49 6.48
C GLU A 595 10.63 33.55 6.26
N THR A 596 10.49 34.02 5.02
CA THR A 596 9.43 34.93 4.56
C THR A 596 8.65 34.26 3.45
N LEU A 597 7.34 34.04 3.64
CA LEU A 597 6.53 33.25 2.71
C LEU A 597 6.16 34.05 1.46
N THR A 598 6.97 33.91 0.41
CA THR A 598 6.88 34.72 -0.81
C THR A 598 6.97 33.86 -2.05
N ASN A 599 6.49 34.37 -3.17
CA ASN A 599 6.65 33.73 -4.47
C ASN A 599 8.05 33.90 -5.09
N ASP A 600 9.07 34.30 -4.30
CA ASP A 600 10.42 34.62 -4.79
C ASP A 600 11.07 33.44 -5.54
N PHE A 601 10.80 32.20 -5.11
CA PHE A 601 11.25 30.99 -5.82
C PHE A 601 10.92 31.06 -7.32
N PHE A 602 9.65 31.33 -7.65
CA PHE A 602 9.19 31.34 -9.04
C PHE A 602 9.68 32.57 -9.79
N VAL A 603 9.66 33.75 -9.16
CA VAL A 603 10.13 35.00 -9.76
C VAL A 603 11.60 34.86 -10.18
N ASN A 604 12.44 34.32 -9.29
CA ASN A 604 13.87 34.19 -9.55
C ASN A 604 14.22 33.02 -10.47
N LEU A 605 13.48 31.90 -10.39
CA LEU A 605 13.64 30.78 -11.32
C LEU A 605 13.35 31.19 -12.78
N LEU A 606 12.34 32.04 -12.97
CA LEU A 606 11.87 32.49 -14.29
C LEU A 606 12.60 33.77 -14.79
N ASP A 607 13.54 34.32 -14.01
CA ASP A 607 14.34 35.49 -14.42
C ASP A 607 15.22 35.16 -15.64
N LEU A 608 14.88 35.73 -16.79
CA LEU A 608 15.66 35.60 -18.04
C LEU A 608 17.08 36.19 -17.92
N GLY A 609 17.31 37.05 -16.94
CA GLY A 609 18.62 37.57 -16.57
C GLY A 609 19.55 36.53 -15.94
N THR A 610 19.04 35.37 -15.54
CA THR A 610 19.81 34.25 -15.01
C THR A 610 20.01 33.19 -16.10
N THR A 611 21.18 32.56 -16.14
CA THR A 611 21.48 31.41 -16.99
C THR A 611 21.99 30.26 -16.14
N TRP A 612 21.57 29.04 -16.47
CA TRP A 612 21.88 27.84 -15.69
C TRP A 612 22.91 26.98 -16.40
N LYS A 613 23.81 26.37 -15.63
CA LYS A 613 24.80 25.40 -16.12
C LYS A 613 24.96 24.28 -15.10
N ALA A 614 24.99 23.04 -15.57
CA ALA A 614 25.31 21.88 -14.73
C ALA A 614 26.73 22.00 -14.17
N THR A 615 26.88 21.69 -12.87
CA THR A 615 28.17 21.63 -12.17
C THR A 615 28.68 20.19 -12.06
N THR A 616 27.85 19.19 -12.33
CA THR A 616 28.18 17.77 -12.33
C THR A 616 27.93 17.12 -13.70
N GLU A 617 28.64 16.01 -14.00
CA GLU A 617 28.51 15.30 -15.29
C GLU A 617 27.14 14.61 -15.46
N ASP A 618 26.55 14.19 -14.35
CA ASP A 618 25.21 13.59 -14.26
C ASP A 618 24.08 14.62 -14.19
N GLU A 619 24.40 15.92 -14.28
CA GLU A 619 23.45 17.03 -14.26
C GLU A 619 22.49 16.99 -13.07
N TYR A 620 23.02 16.72 -11.86
CA TYR A 620 22.26 16.80 -10.61
C TYR A 620 22.25 18.19 -10.00
N GLU A 621 23.39 18.87 -10.01
CA GLU A 621 23.56 20.21 -9.46
C GLU A 621 23.80 21.23 -10.57
N PHE A 622 23.32 22.44 -10.32
CA PHE A 622 23.37 23.54 -11.28
C PHE A 622 23.76 24.85 -10.60
N GLU A 623 24.55 25.64 -11.32
CA GLU A 623 24.85 27.03 -10.98
C GLU A 623 24.00 27.97 -11.84
N GLY A 624 23.32 28.91 -11.18
CA GLY A 624 22.58 30.00 -11.81
C GLY A 624 23.38 31.29 -11.72
N SER A 625 23.79 31.84 -12.86
CA SER A 625 24.66 33.01 -12.94
C SER A 625 24.03 34.12 -13.77
N SER A 626 24.37 35.37 -13.47
CA SER A 626 23.95 36.54 -14.24
C SER A 626 24.39 36.40 -15.69
N ARG A 627 23.44 36.47 -16.62
CA ARG A 627 23.69 36.40 -18.06
C ARG A 627 24.59 37.53 -18.58
N LYS A 628 24.61 38.68 -17.88
CA LYS A 628 25.40 39.86 -18.26
C LYS A 628 26.82 39.83 -17.69
N THR A 629 26.97 39.46 -16.42
CA THR A 629 28.23 39.61 -15.69
C THR A 629 28.94 38.27 -15.44
N GLY A 630 28.23 37.15 -15.56
CA GLY A 630 28.74 35.84 -15.17
C GLY A 630 28.80 35.61 -13.66
N GLU A 631 28.35 36.56 -12.84
CA GLU A 631 28.36 36.44 -11.38
C GLU A 631 27.34 35.40 -10.92
N GLN A 632 27.77 34.46 -10.09
CA GLN A 632 26.92 33.44 -9.49
C GLN A 632 25.86 34.09 -8.59
N LYS A 633 24.60 33.71 -8.81
CA LYS A 633 23.45 34.14 -8.02
C LYS A 633 22.92 33.01 -7.14
N TRP A 634 22.73 31.84 -7.74
CA TRP A 634 21.99 30.74 -7.14
C TRP A 634 22.64 29.39 -7.40
N THR A 635 22.31 28.40 -6.58
CA THR A 635 22.55 26.98 -6.87
C THR A 635 21.24 26.23 -6.79
N ALA A 636 21.13 25.11 -7.51
CA ALA A 636 19.89 24.37 -7.66
C ALA A 636 20.15 22.89 -7.91
N THR A 637 19.15 22.06 -7.66
CA THR A 637 19.12 20.66 -8.13
C THR A 637 18.12 20.49 -9.27
N ARG A 638 18.03 19.28 -9.82
CA ARG A 638 16.99 18.92 -10.81
C ARG A 638 15.58 19.19 -10.31
N VAL A 639 15.33 18.90 -9.02
CA VAL A 639 14.04 19.12 -8.34
C VAL A 639 13.63 20.59 -8.36
N ASP A 640 14.60 21.51 -8.35
CA ASP A 640 14.33 22.94 -8.43
C ASP A 640 14.10 23.38 -9.88
N LEU A 641 14.98 22.97 -10.80
CA LEU A 641 14.97 23.44 -12.18
C LEU A 641 13.89 22.80 -13.05
N ILE A 642 13.30 21.67 -12.64
CA ILE A 642 12.22 21.03 -13.40
C ILE A 642 11.02 21.96 -13.58
N PHE A 643 10.74 22.83 -12.60
CA PHE A 643 9.68 23.85 -12.67
C PHE A 643 9.99 24.99 -13.66
N GLY A 644 11.23 25.11 -14.12
CA GLY A 644 11.61 26.03 -15.21
C GLY A 644 11.68 25.35 -16.58
N SER A 645 11.60 24.02 -16.64
CA SER A 645 11.93 23.19 -17.80
C SER A 645 10.73 22.40 -18.34
N ASN A 646 10.07 21.59 -17.51
CA ASN A 646 8.89 20.83 -17.91
C ASN A 646 7.77 21.80 -18.32
N SER A 647 7.18 21.62 -19.50
CA SER A 647 6.24 22.58 -20.08
C SER A 647 4.99 22.81 -19.22
N GLN A 648 4.48 21.79 -18.54
CA GLN A 648 3.32 21.90 -17.66
C GLN A 648 3.71 22.54 -16.31
N LEU A 649 4.79 22.08 -15.68
CA LEU A 649 5.24 22.65 -14.40
C LEU A 649 5.70 24.10 -14.56
N ARG A 650 6.30 24.45 -15.70
CA ARG A 650 6.63 25.82 -16.05
C ARG A 650 5.41 26.71 -16.18
N ALA A 651 4.34 26.24 -16.83
CA ALA A 651 3.10 27.01 -16.91
C ALA A 651 2.50 27.28 -15.51
N LEU A 652 2.63 26.32 -14.58
CA LEU A 652 2.23 26.52 -13.17
C LEU A 652 3.16 27.50 -12.45
N ALA A 653 4.48 27.41 -12.66
CA ALA A 653 5.45 28.35 -12.12
C ALA A 653 5.19 29.78 -12.62
N GLU A 654 4.79 29.97 -13.87
CA GLU A 654 4.46 31.29 -14.45
C GLU A 654 3.24 31.93 -13.76
N VAL A 655 2.24 31.13 -13.36
CA VAL A 655 1.10 31.60 -12.55
C VAL A 655 1.60 32.16 -11.22
N TYR A 656 2.45 31.42 -10.50
CA TYR A 656 2.95 31.87 -9.19
C TYR A 656 4.10 32.89 -9.31
N GLY A 657 4.78 33.01 -10.43
CA GLY A 657 5.83 34.02 -10.69
C GLY A 657 5.30 35.37 -11.20
N SER A 658 3.99 35.50 -11.44
CA SER A 658 3.37 36.75 -11.91
C SER A 658 3.33 37.84 -10.82
N GLU A 659 3.41 39.12 -11.19
CA GLU A 659 3.52 40.25 -10.23
C GLU A 659 2.37 40.32 -9.20
N ASN A 660 1.17 39.87 -9.57
CA ASN A 660 -0.03 39.91 -8.73
C ASN A 660 -0.35 38.57 -8.04
N SER A 661 0.56 37.60 -8.07
CA SER A 661 0.29 36.25 -7.57
C SER A 661 0.54 36.08 -6.07
N GLN A 662 1.25 37.00 -5.39
CA GLN A 662 1.64 36.85 -3.99
C GLN A 662 0.47 36.47 -3.05
N PRO A 663 -0.72 37.13 -3.08
CA PRO A 663 -1.85 36.71 -2.25
C PRO A 663 -2.36 35.30 -2.58
N LYS A 664 -2.40 34.94 -3.87
CA LYS A 664 -2.79 33.60 -4.31
C LYS A 664 -1.79 32.54 -3.87
N PHE A 665 -0.49 32.81 -4.02
CA PHE A 665 0.59 31.95 -3.58
C PHE A 665 0.50 31.64 -2.08
N VAL A 666 0.35 32.67 -1.23
CA VAL A 666 0.21 32.48 0.22
C VAL A 666 -1.03 31.65 0.55
N HIS A 667 -2.18 32.00 -0.04
CA HIS A 667 -3.43 31.27 0.19
C HIS A 667 -3.32 29.79 -0.21
N ASP A 668 -2.80 29.51 -1.41
CA ASP A 668 -2.71 28.14 -1.94
C ASP A 668 -1.64 27.34 -1.19
N PHE A 669 -0.53 27.97 -0.76
CA PHE A 669 0.46 27.36 0.13
C PHE A 669 -0.17 26.95 1.47
N VAL A 670 -0.95 27.83 2.10
CA VAL A 670 -1.66 27.51 3.35
C VAL A 670 -2.66 26.38 3.13
N GLY A 671 -3.36 26.37 1.99
CA GLY A 671 -4.29 25.31 1.61
C GLY A 671 -3.63 23.94 1.53
N VAL A 672 -2.53 23.82 0.76
CA VAL A 672 -1.80 22.55 0.63
C VAL A 672 -1.07 22.16 1.92
N TRP A 673 -0.53 23.12 2.66
CA TRP A 673 0.08 22.84 3.97
C TRP A 673 -0.94 22.20 4.92
N ASN A 674 -2.13 22.81 5.04
CA ASN A 674 -3.21 22.25 5.85
C ASN A 674 -3.69 20.89 5.34
N LYS A 675 -3.73 20.66 4.02
CA LYS A 675 -4.03 19.34 3.44
C LYS A 675 -3.03 18.30 3.94
N VAL A 676 -1.73 18.53 3.77
CA VAL A 676 -0.68 17.57 4.18
C VAL A 676 -0.74 17.28 5.68
N MET A 677 -0.93 18.31 6.51
CA MET A 677 -1.04 18.12 7.96
C MET A 677 -2.22 17.24 8.38
N ASN A 678 -3.26 17.10 7.54
CA ASN A 678 -4.48 16.35 7.86
C ASN A 678 -4.67 15.07 7.03
N LEU A 679 -3.67 14.60 6.27
CA LEU A 679 -3.80 13.42 5.43
C LEU A 679 -4.16 12.13 6.21
N ASP A 680 -3.77 12.05 7.47
CA ASP A 680 -4.04 10.91 8.36
C ASP A 680 -5.21 11.12 9.34
N ARG A 681 -5.95 12.23 9.21
CA ARG A 681 -7.05 12.62 10.11
C ARG A 681 -8.38 11.96 9.78
N PHE A 682 -8.34 10.63 9.63
CA PHE A 682 -9.53 9.82 9.39
C PHE A 682 -10.50 9.79 10.57
N ASP A 683 -10.08 10.22 11.76
CA ASP A 683 -10.96 10.48 12.91
C ASP A 683 -11.95 11.63 12.67
N LEU A 684 -11.72 12.47 11.66
CA LEU A 684 -12.58 13.60 11.28
C LEU A 684 -13.45 13.33 10.04
N ALA A 685 -13.29 12.16 9.39
CA ALA A 685 -13.82 11.86 8.05
C ALA A 685 -15.25 11.31 8.02
#